data_AF-A0A511YR59-F1
#
_entry.id   AF-A0A511YR59-F1
#
_cell.length_a   1.000
_cell.length_b   1.000
_cell.length_c   1.000
_cell.angle_alpha   90.00
_cell.angle_beta   90.00
_cell.angle_gamma   90.00
#
_symmetry.space_group_name_H-M   'P 1'
#
loop_
_entity.id
_entity.type
_entity.pdbx_description
1 polymer ?
#
loop_
_entity_poly.entity_id
_entity_poly.type
_entity_poly.pdbx_seq_one_letter_code
_entity_poly.pdbx_strand_id
1 'polypeptide(L)'
;MKKTDTFSHYREGKSQMQRFLAELDPGNLELHDFDLFDWLLFANNFARHVNYFHKDDPDTPRGNWENFFLGDDGQTVPRRESVEYKQMKKQVTDLISRFEQDSNLTPHLTLFVCFLKLLDFSKKAFNDLTKRHLDFYYNEILQIEKNDARADQVYVIFELAKKALQERIPAGTLLDGNKDADGNKRIYKTGEELMANQAKVAEIKSFLNDDEKRELKMAPEAATADGLGEKLPEDSSYWWPFGYNSEETVSGRSIYKELPEAKLGFSIASSLFDLKEGERTVTVAITFNRNSAQKLQDLSNEDIESNIKVLCSGEKEWMSGFALKCLKKEDTRLELSFTLLKDDPAVVPYDKKVLAENFQTGLPVVRFMIEGQRYYDVYEALSEKPVKNIEVSVDVKGIKSVQIENDNGALNSGKPYYPFTAQPVKGSNFYIKYPEMFSKKWQKADLTINWKNAPYSLQDLYSGYVIQPDQNISVKDFEALKSASVVGSDDYFKADIGLLDKETWYTASHDITLFDKAEGSYRTCFSVSSISGKPGTSESLRVTLKQSFLQDVYPKLYTLALSSNPEKNKLIPNEPYIPFAEDIELNYSAYETAYSYLSRDEEGQASKNSGMQVYHEDVFGQYEKEVETTGLVPVHETGGELYIGLEALPQTTVSLLIQMLEGSENALADPFEEKEYIRWHILSGNTWLDLSDYILKNETRKFLESGIVRFRIPKDLNTSHTRLTDGLVWIRAKSERNYDAVCKVQGIYTQAVQAEFENHENELSHLNTGLPADTITKLITRVPQVKSVSQPYNSFDGKYKETDPEYYRRVSERLRHKNRAVTQWDYEHLVLQEFPEVFKVKCLNHTSENSYMAPGHVTLMVVPDIKNKNAFDVYQPRVSRASLNRIQTYINELNAMQVGVQVVNPNYKEARVEAGVRFFEQYDESFYTRQLDEDLKKYISPWAFTESGDIDFNIKLNVNQLITYLEQLYYVDYIGEIKIFVNNALQKQSLIEVDPKSILVSAKQHTVTMAEQGCRQNK
;
A
#
# COMPACT_ATOMS: atom_id res chain seq x y z
N MET A 1 61.09 11.16 -10.84
CA MET A 1 59.64 11.45 -10.89
C MET A 1 58.89 10.16 -10.56
N LYS A 2 58.35 10.06 -9.35
CA LYS A 2 57.45 8.96 -8.95
C LYS A 2 56.15 9.11 -9.75
N LYS A 3 55.59 8.01 -10.26
CA LYS A 3 54.21 7.98 -10.78
C LYS A 3 53.28 8.37 -9.64
N THR A 4 52.84 9.62 -9.61
CA THR A 4 51.73 10.06 -8.77
C THR A 4 50.47 9.45 -9.38
N ASP A 5 49.81 8.55 -8.66
CA ASP A 5 48.48 8.03 -9.01
C ASP A 5 47.51 9.20 -9.16
N THR A 6 47.27 9.63 -10.39
CA THR A 6 46.32 10.69 -10.75
C THR A 6 44.85 10.23 -10.67
N PHE A 7 44.60 8.97 -10.31
CA PHE A 7 43.28 8.35 -10.21
C PHE A 7 43.11 7.60 -8.89
N SER A 8 43.37 8.24 -7.75
CA SER A 8 43.06 7.63 -6.45
C SER A 8 41.56 7.78 -6.15
N HIS A 9 40.74 6.87 -6.68
CA HIS A 9 39.36 6.66 -6.24
C HIS A 9 39.29 6.08 -4.79
N TYR A 10 40.45 5.86 -4.17
CA TYR A 10 40.63 5.28 -2.83
C TYR A 10 40.68 6.30 -1.69
N ARG A 11 40.31 7.56 -1.93
CA ARG A 11 40.12 8.53 -0.83
C ARG A 11 38.85 8.17 -0.05
N GLU A 12 38.89 8.30 1.27
CA GLU A 12 37.79 7.94 2.18
C GLU A 12 36.64 8.96 2.19
N GLY A 13 36.77 10.06 1.43
CA GLY A 13 35.90 11.20 1.58
C GLY A 13 36.20 11.98 2.86
N LYS A 14 35.22 12.76 3.31
CA LYS A 14 35.30 13.62 4.49
C LYS A 14 34.02 13.49 5.30
N SER A 15 34.13 13.35 6.63
CA SER A 15 32.99 13.42 7.55
C SER A 15 32.89 14.77 8.24
N GLN A 16 31.73 15.08 8.83
CA GLN A 16 31.54 16.28 9.65
C GLN A 16 32.58 16.40 10.77
N MET A 17 32.94 15.27 11.40
CA MET A 17 33.96 15.23 12.45
C MET A 17 35.37 15.53 11.91
N GLN A 18 35.70 15.01 10.73
CA GLN A 18 37.01 15.20 10.09
C GLN A 18 37.24 16.61 9.52
N ARG A 19 36.22 17.48 9.55
CA ARG A 19 36.39 18.90 9.25
C ARG A 19 37.04 19.67 10.40
N PHE A 20 36.99 19.15 11.63
CA PHE A 20 37.70 19.74 12.76
C PHE A 20 39.19 19.42 12.65
N LEU A 21 40.00 20.46 12.48
CA LEU A 21 41.46 20.38 12.49
C LEU A 21 41.95 20.97 13.81
N ALA A 22 42.70 20.18 14.57
CA ALA A 22 43.29 20.66 15.82
C ALA A 22 44.16 21.90 15.55
N GLU A 23 44.88 21.93 14.42
CA GLU A 23 45.77 23.02 14.03
C GLU A 23 45.06 24.38 13.83
N LEU A 24 43.72 24.39 13.71
CA LEU A 24 42.93 25.63 13.66
C LEU A 24 42.58 26.19 15.04
N ASP A 25 42.79 25.43 16.11
CA ASP A 25 42.67 25.92 17.48
C ASP A 25 43.85 26.88 17.77
N PRO A 26 43.59 28.17 18.05
CA PRO A 26 44.64 29.13 18.39
C PRO A 26 45.51 28.70 19.58
N GLY A 27 44.97 27.86 20.48
CA GLY A 27 45.69 27.32 21.63
C GLY A 27 46.78 26.30 21.27
N ASN A 28 46.75 25.72 20.07
CA ASN A 28 47.76 24.73 19.65
C ASN A 28 49.09 25.35 19.22
N LEU A 29 49.17 26.68 19.07
CA LEU A 29 50.41 27.40 18.80
C LEU A 29 50.73 28.36 19.95
N GLU A 30 51.67 27.96 20.82
CA GLU A 30 52.26 28.86 21.82
C GLU A 30 53.40 29.66 21.18
N LEU A 31 53.31 30.99 21.20
CA LEU A 31 54.42 31.87 20.77
C LEU A 31 55.62 31.78 21.70
N HIS A 32 55.38 31.42 22.96
CA HIS A 32 56.38 31.19 23.97
C HIS A 32 56.00 29.96 24.79
N ASP A 33 56.83 28.92 24.74
CA ASP A 33 56.55 27.62 25.35
C ASP A 33 57.38 27.30 26.60
N PHE A 34 58.25 28.22 27.07
CA PHE A 34 59.10 27.93 28.24
C PHE A 34 58.23 27.68 29.47
N ASP A 35 58.48 26.58 30.14
CA ASP A 35 57.92 26.29 31.45
C ASP A 35 58.92 26.62 32.57
N LEU A 36 58.54 26.30 33.80
CA LEU A 36 59.36 26.55 34.99
C LEU A 36 60.75 25.91 34.89
N PHE A 37 60.84 24.70 34.33
CA PHE A 37 62.10 24.00 34.15
C PHE A 37 62.97 24.70 33.11
N ASP A 38 62.40 25.07 31.95
CA ASP A 38 63.13 25.78 30.91
C ASP A 38 63.72 27.10 31.42
N TRP A 39 62.96 27.86 32.22
CA TRP A 39 63.44 29.09 32.83
C TRP A 39 64.55 28.87 33.85
N LEU A 40 64.45 27.82 34.68
CA LEU A 40 65.51 27.46 35.63
C LEU A 40 66.77 26.98 34.92
N LEU A 41 66.63 26.18 33.86
CA LEU A 41 67.75 25.72 33.05
C LEU A 41 68.41 26.92 32.34
N PHE A 42 67.63 27.84 31.79
CA PHE A 42 68.15 29.09 31.22
C PHE A 42 68.90 29.92 32.26
N ALA A 43 68.31 30.12 33.44
CA ALA A 43 68.91 30.90 34.52
C ALA A 43 70.21 30.26 35.05
N ASN A 44 70.24 28.94 35.22
CA ASN A 44 71.43 28.19 35.63
C ASN A 44 72.57 28.38 34.63
N ASN A 45 72.28 28.27 33.33
CA ASN A 45 73.27 28.49 32.28
C ASN A 45 73.73 29.95 32.19
N PHE A 46 72.81 30.92 32.32
CA PHE A 46 73.16 32.34 32.31
C PHE A 46 74.04 32.71 33.51
N ALA A 47 73.76 32.14 34.68
CA ALA A 47 74.48 32.40 35.93
C ALA A 47 75.98 32.02 35.87
N ARG A 48 76.37 31.10 34.97
CA ARG A 48 77.78 30.77 34.68
C ARG A 48 78.61 31.97 34.26
N HIS A 49 77.98 32.92 33.58
CA HIS A 49 78.62 34.12 33.04
C HIS A 49 78.55 35.31 33.99
N VAL A 50 77.81 35.19 35.09
CA VAL A 50 77.70 36.23 36.11
C VAL A 50 78.69 35.91 37.21
N ASN A 51 79.68 36.77 37.41
CA ASN A 51 80.65 36.63 38.49
C ASN A 51 80.16 37.28 39.78
N TYR A 52 80.59 36.74 40.93
CA TYR A 52 80.50 37.43 42.22
C TYR A 52 81.89 37.79 42.74
N PHE A 53 81.97 38.92 43.43
CA PHE A 53 83.20 39.55 43.89
C PHE A 53 83.24 39.62 45.41
N HIS A 54 84.44 39.72 45.99
CA HIS A 54 84.56 39.94 47.42
C HIS A 54 84.27 41.41 47.75
N LYS A 55 83.81 41.71 48.97
CA LYS A 55 83.54 43.10 49.40
C LYS A 55 84.80 43.98 49.36
N ASP A 56 85.97 43.36 49.51
CA ASP A 56 87.26 44.03 49.62
C ASP A 56 88.10 43.92 48.32
N ASP A 57 87.61 43.21 47.30
CA ASP A 57 88.27 43.04 46.00
C ASP A 57 87.22 42.99 44.87
N PRO A 58 86.91 44.16 44.27
CA PRO A 58 85.96 44.26 43.16
C PRO A 58 86.56 43.92 41.79
N ASP A 59 87.89 43.77 41.69
CA ASP A 59 88.59 43.58 40.41
C ASP A 59 88.80 42.09 40.09
N THR A 60 88.84 41.22 41.11
CA THR A 60 89.03 39.77 40.93
C THR A 60 87.75 38.99 41.26
N PRO A 61 87.14 38.29 40.29
CA PRO A 61 85.96 37.46 40.55
C PRO A 61 86.31 36.26 41.44
N ARG A 62 85.54 36.04 42.51
CA ARG A 62 85.71 34.90 43.44
C ARG A 62 85.08 33.60 42.90
N GLY A 63 84.10 33.72 42.03
CA GLY A 63 83.39 32.62 41.37
C GLY A 63 82.21 33.14 40.55
N ASN A 64 81.36 32.24 40.07
CA ASN A 64 80.15 32.57 39.32
C ASN A 64 78.87 32.21 40.09
N TRP A 65 77.72 32.68 39.62
CA TRP A 65 76.43 32.44 40.27
C TRP A 65 75.80 31.07 39.90
N GLU A 66 76.51 30.16 39.24
CA GLU A 66 75.96 28.88 38.75
C GLU A 66 75.36 28.01 39.89
N ASN A 67 76.06 27.92 41.02
CA ASN A 67 75.61 27.17 42.19
C ASN A 67 74.36 27.76 42.89
N PHE A 68 73.84 28.89 42.40
CA PHE A 68 72.63 29.51 42.93
C PHE A 68 71.35 28.76 42.52
N PHE A 69 71.37 28.01 41.42
CA PHE A 69 70.19 27.32 40.88
C PHE A 69 70.29 25.80 40.97
N LEU A 70 70.80 25.13 39.94
CA LEU A 70 70.82 23.65 39.84
C LEU A 70 72.17 23.03 40.20
N GLY A 71 73.22 23.85 40.38
CA GLY A 71 74.57 23.38 40.70
C GLY A 71 75.47 23.21 39.48
N ASP A 72 76.72 22.81 39.74
CA ASP A 72 77.80 22.60 38.75
C ASP A 72 77.58 21.30 37.95
N ASP A 73 76.60 21.34 37.05
CA ASP A 73 76.39 20.31 36.06
C ASP A 73 77.10 20.73 34.78
N GLY A 74 78.42 20.51 34.68
CA GLY A 74 79.29 20.87 33.55
C GLY A 74 78.91 20.33 32.15
N GLN A 75 77.65 19.99 31.92
CA GLN A 75 77.08 19.58 30.65
C GLN A 75 76.57 20.76 29.82
N THR A 76 76.67 20.58 28.50
CA THR A 76 76.04 21.41 27.47
C THR A 76 74.52 21.30 27.57
N VAL A 77 73.79 22.41 27.37
CA VAL A 77 72.32 22.43 27.36
C VAL A 77 71.77 21.32 26.44
N PRO A 78 71.05 20.32 26.96
CA PRO A 78 70.56 19.22 26.15
C PRO A 78 69.46 19.71 25.20
N ARG A 79 69.33 19.06 24.04
CA ARG A 79 68.22 19.33 23.12
C ARG A 79 66.90 18.90 23.79
N ARG A 80 65.83 19.69 23.64
CA ARG A 80 64.51 19.39 24.25
C ARG A 80 63.96 17.99 23.92
N GLU A 81 64.33 17.43 22.77
CA GLU A 81 63.90 16.09 22.34
C GLU A 81 64.68 14.95 23.02
N SER A 82 65.79 15.26 23.69
CA SER A 82 66.68 14.25 24.24
C SER A 82 66.13 13.62 25.52
N VAL A 83 66.57 12.39 25.81
CA VAL A 83 66.16 11.66 27.02
C VAL A 83 66.69 12.38 28.27
N GLU A 84 67.88 12.96 28.18
CA GLU A 84 68.53 13.72 29.25
C GLU A 84 67.69 14.95 29.63
N TYR A 85 67.22 15.73 28.65
CA TYR A 85 66.33 16.87 28.91
C TYR A 85 65.05 16.43 29.65
N LYS A 86 64.41 15.34 29.19
CA LYS A 86 63.18 14.82 29.83
C LYS A 86 63.43 14.33 31.26
N GLN A 87 64.58 13.71 31.51
CA GLN A 87 64.98 13.26 32.85
C GLN A 87 65.27 14.44 33.79
N MET A 88 66.05 15.43 33.34
CA MET A 88 66.33 16.65 34.11
C MET A 88 65.04 17.42 34.42
N LYS A 89 64.16 17.58 33.42
CA LYS A 89 62.85 18.21 33.58
C LYS A 89 62.03 17.53 34.66
N LYS A 90 61.98 16.20 34.64
CA LYS A 90 61.27 15.41 35.65
C LYS A 90 61.90 15.58 37.04
N GLN A 91 63.23 15.51 37.16
CA GLN A 91 63.93 15.69 38.43
C GLN A 91 63.68 17.05 39.06
N VAL A 92 63.76 18.13 38.27
CA VAL A 92 63.50 19.49 38.75
C VAL A 92 62.03 19.67 39.10
N THR A 93 61.10 19.12 38.31
CA THR A 93 59.67 19.16 38.60
C THR A 93 59.33 18.43 39.91
N ASP A 94 59.90 17.23 40.12
CA ASP A 94 59.72 16.44 41.34
C ASP A 94 60.31 17.16 42.56
N LEU A 95 61.48 17.79 42.39
CA LEU A 95 62.19 18.53 43.43
C LEU A 95 61.44 19.80 43.85
N ILE A 96 60.89 20.55 42.89
CA ILE A 96 60.04 21.72 43.18
C ILE A 96 58.74 21.30 43.87
N SER A 97 58.11 20.20 43.41
CA SER A 97 56.89 19.68 44.01
C SER A 97 57.10 19.22 45.46
N ARG A 98 58.23 18.58 45.77
CA ARG A 98 58.61 18.21 47.14
C ARG A 98 58.84 19.44 48.02
N PHE A 99 59.50 20.48 47.51
CA PHE A 99 59.71 21.70 48.28
C PHE A 99 58.43 22.50 48.54
N GLU A 100 57.45 22.46 47.63
CA GLU A 100 56.12 23.03 47.87
C GLU A 100 55.38 22.29 49.00
N GLN A 101 55.57 20.98 49.15
CA GLN A 101 54.99 20.17 50.22
C GLN A 101 55.70 20.38 51.57
N ASP A 102 57.04 20.41 51.56
CA ASP A 102 57.86 20.47 52.78
C ASP A 102 58.08 21.90 53.31
N SER A 103 57.67 22.94 52.55
CA SER A 103 57.88 24.37 52.87
C SER A 103 59.34 24.75 53.17
N ASN A 104 60.30 24.01 52.59
CA ASN A 104 61.74 24.11 52.92
C ASN A 104 62.59 24.69 51.77
N LEU A 105 61.97 25.51 50.92
CA LEU A 105 62.63 26.11 49.77
C LEU A 105 63.49 27.31 50.25
N THR A 106 64.72 27.43 49.78
CA THR A 106 65.60 28.53 50.21
C THR A 106 64.98 29.89 49.84
N PRO A 107 65.18 30.96 50.63
CA PRO A 107 64.55 32.25 50.36
C PRO A 107 64.84 32.81 48.95
N HIS A 108 66.05 32.55 48.44
CA HIS A 108 66.48 33.01 47.13
C HIS A 108 65.81 32.26 45.98
N LEU A 109 65.69 30.92 46.05
CA LEU A 109 64.94 30.15 45.07
C LEU A 109 63.43 30.42 45.20
N THR A 110 62.92 30.68 46.40
CA THR A 110 61.51 31.03 46.62
C THR A 110 61.17 32.32 45.90
N LEU A 111 62.01 33.35 46.05
CA LEU A 111 61.85 34.62 45.35
C LEU A 111 61.89 34.42 43.83
N PHE A 112 62.81 33.59 43.33
CA PHE A 112 62.95 33.34 41.90
C PHE A 112 61.77 32.55 41.31
N VAL A 113 61.34 31.46 41.97
CA VAL A 113 60.15 30.70 41.55
C VAL A 113 58.89 31.58 41.62
N CYS A 114 58.76 32.42 42.65
CA CYS A 114 57.67 33.40 42.71
C CYS A 114 57.72 34.38 41.54
N PHE A 115 58.91 34.89 41.18
CA PHE A 115 59.09 35.72 39.99
C PHE A 115 58.67 34.99 38.71
N LEU A 116 59.05 33.72 38.54
CA LEU A 116 58.64 32.92 37.36
C LEU A 116 57.13 32.64 37.34
N LYS A 117 56.50 32.39 38.50
CA LYS A 117 55.05 32.28 38.62
C LYS A 117 54.34 33.58 38.25
N LEU A 118 54.91 34.74 38.59
CA LEU A 118 54.40 36.04 38.17
C LEU A 118 54.61 36.27 36.66
N LEU A 119 55.72 35.80 36.09
CA LEU A 119 56.01 35.89 34.66
C LEU A 119 55.02 35.07 33.81
N ASP A 120 54.44 34.01 34.37
CA ASP A 120 53.42 33.18 33.70
C ASP A 120 52.18 33.99 33.26
N PHE A 121 51.80 35.06 33.98
CA PHE A 121 50.74 35.96 33.53
C PHE A 121 51.10 36.67 32.21
N SER A 122 52.36 37.12 32.08
CA SER A 122 52.86 37.72 30.84
C SER A 122 52.98 36.69 29.72
N LYS A 123 53.41 35.46 30.03
CA LYS A 123 53.43 34.33 29.08
C LYS A 123 52.02 34.08 28.52
N LYS A 124 51.02 33.96 29.40
CA LYS A 124 49.61 33.77 29.02
C LYS A 124 49.10 34.90 28.11
N ALA A 125 49.35 36.16 28.49
CA ALA A 125 48.97 37.31 27.68
C ALA A 125 49.67 37.34 26.30
N PHE A 126 50.92 36.87 26.23
CA PHE A 126 51.66 36.79 24.97
C PHE A 126 51.16 35.65 24.08
N ASN A 127 50.89 34.46 24.64
CA ASN A 127 50.35 33.33 23.89
C ASN A 127 48.91 33.58 23.40
N ASP A 128 48.11 34.40 24.10
CA ASP A 128 46.78 34.82 23.65
C ASP A 128 46.81 35.73 22.40
N LEU A 129 47.98 36.26 22.02
CA LEU A 129 48.12 37.10 20.83
C LEU A 129 47.75 36.36 19.54
N THR A 130 47.95 35.04 19.46
CA THR A 130 47.60 34.23 18.28
C THR A 130 46.09 34.26 18.04
N LYS A 131 45.30 34.02 19.10
CA LYS A 131 43.84 34.12 19.06
C LYS A 131 43.40 35.53 18.69
N ARG A 132 43.90 36.55 19.40
CA ARG A 132 43.55 37.95 19.15
C ARG A 132 43.86 38.39 17.72
N HIS A 133 44.98 37.96 17.16
CA HIS A 133 45.35 38.24 15.78
C HIS A 133 44.40 37.55 14.79
N LEU A 134 44.06 36.28 15.03
CA LEU A 134 43.11 35.54 14.20
C LEU A 134 41.72 36.19 14.22
N ASP A 135 41.22 36.53 15.41
CA ASP A 135 39.95 37.23 15.61
C ASP A 135 39.94 38.59 14.92
N PHE A 136 41.02 39.37 15.05
CA PHE A 136 41.17 40.65 14.36
C PHE A 136 41.15 40.46 12.84
N TYR A 137 41.90 39.49 12.31
CA TYR A 137 41.95 39.26 10.88
C TYR A 137 40.59 38.80 10.32
N TYR A 138 39.89 37.90 10.99
CA TYR A 138 38.61 37.38 10.50
C TYR A 138 37.44 38.35 10.72
N ASN A 139 37.34 38.98 11.89
CA ASN A 139 36.22 39.87 12.23
C ASN A 139 36.43 41.31 11.74
N GLU A 140 37.61 41.89 11.87
CA GLU A 140 37.83 43.32 11.57
C GLU A 140 38.31 43.55 10.14
N ILE A 141 39.21 42.69 9.63
CA ILE A 141 39.79 42.84 8.28
C ILE A 141 38.91 42.18 7.22
N LEU A 142 38.58 40.89 7.40
CA LEU A 142 37.74 40.16 6.44
C LEU A 142 36.25 40.41 6.64
N GLN A 143 35.84 40.91 7.81
CA GLN A 143 34.45 41.22 8.16
C GLN A 143 33.52 40.01 7.98
N ILE A 144 34.02 38.81 8.30
CA ILE A 144 33.21 37.61 8.30
C ILE A 144 32.66 37.42 9.70
N GLU A 145 31.36 37.58 9.86
CA GLU A 145 30.70 37.40 11.14
C GLU A 145 30.40 35.92 11.41
N LYS A 146 30.20 35.58 12.69
CA LYS A 146 29.70 34.27 13.10
C LYS A 146 28.27 34.08 12.61
N ASN A 147 27.92 32.85 12.23
CA ASN A 147 26.54 32.54 11.93
C ASN A 147 25.72 32.59 13.23
N ASP A 148 24.62 33.32 13.19
CA ASP A 148 23.65 33.32 14.27
C ASP A 148 22.92 31.98 14.36
N ALA A 149 22.32 31.73 15.53
CA ALA A 149 21.47 30.57 15.72
C ALA A 149 20.26 30.65 14.79
N ARG A 150 19.90 29.51 14.19
CA ARG A 150 18.68 29.32 13.41
C ARG A 150 17.68 28.56 14.26
N ALA A 151 16.48 29.13 14.38
CA ALA A 151 15.38 28.48 15.07
C ALA A 151 15.05 27.13 14.44
N ASP A 152 14.71 26.15 15.28
CA ASP A 152 14.17 24.88 14.84
C ASP A 152 12.66 24.99 14.57
N GLN A 153 12.14 24.01 13.86
CA GLN A 153 10.75 23.96 13.41
C GLN A 153 10.10 22.66 13.87
N VAL A 154 8.80 22.71 14.11
CA VAL A 154 7.99 21.59 14.56
C VAL A 154 6.68 21.55 13.79
N TYR A 155 6.18 20.35 13.53
CA TYR A 155 4.78 20.15 13.14
C TYR A 155 3.92 19.95 14.37
N VAL A 156 2.82 20.70 14.44
CA VAL A 156 1.94 20.73 15.59
C VAL A 156 0.51 20.47 15.15
N ILE A 157 -0.16 19.56 15.85
CA ILE A 157 -1.52 19.12 15.56
C ILE A 157 -2.47 19.73 16.59
N PHE A 158 -3.58 20.30 16.11
CA PHE A 158 -4.62 20.89 16.94
C PHE A 158 -5.86 20.00 17.00
N GLU A 159 -6.28 19.58 18.19
CA GLU A 159 -7.57 18.91 18.37
C GLU A 159 -8.57 19.90 19.00
N LEU A 160 -9.73 20.08 18.36
CA LEU A 160 -10.80 20.93 18.89
C LEU A 160 -11.68 20.19 19.91
N ALA A 161 -12.26 20.95 20.85
CA ALA A 161 -13.23 20.43 21.81
C ALA A 161 -14.52 19.98 21.10
N LYS A 162 -15.18 18.93 21.61
CA LYS A 162 -16.35 18.28 20.96
C LYS A 162 -17.49 19.22 20.52
N LYS A 163 -17.63 20.39 21.14
CA LYS A 163 -18.68 21.38 20.82
C LYS A 163 -18.21 22.51 19.88
N ALA A 164 -16.92 22.62 19.62
CA ALA A 164 -16.34 23.64 18.75
C ALA A 164 -16.27 23.08 17.31
N LEU A 165 -17.06 23.62 16.39
CA LEU A 165 -17.06 23.17 15.00
C LEU A 165 -15.81 23.62 14.25
N GLN A 166 -15.38 24.86 14.51
CA GLN A 166 -14.23 25.50 13.89
C GLN A 166 -13.67 26.54 14.85
N GLU A 167 -12.35 26.74 14.82
CA GLU A 167 -11.65 27.78 15.55
C GLU A 167 -10.53 28.35 14.67
N ARG A 168 -10.32 29.66 14.74
CA ARG A 168 -9.22 30.30 14.02
C ARG A 168 -7.99 30.29 14.92
N ILE A 169 -6.91 29.67 14.47
CA ILE A 169 -5.59 29.75 15.09
C ILE A 169 -4.77 30.75 14.29
N PRO A 170 -4.58 31.99 14.78
CA PRO A 170 -3.81 32.99 14.05
C PRO A 170 -2.36 32.56 13.85
N ALA A 171 -1.73 33.07 12.80
CA ALA A 171 -0.28 33.08 12.72
C ALA A 171 0.27 33.83 13.95
N GLY A 172 1.33 33.30 14.56
CA GLY A 172 1.90 33.88 15.76
C GLY A 172 1.36 33.32 17.08
N THR A 173 0.57 32.25 17.06
CA THR A 173 0.07 31.60 18.27
C THR A 173 1.21 30.94 19.04
N LEU A 174 1.30 31.22 20.34
CA LEU A 174 2.40 30.76 21.20
C LEU A 174 2.11 29.40 21.87
N LEU A 175 3.07 28.50 21.76
CA LEU A 175 3.06 27.12 22.22
C LEU A 175 4.14 26.91 23.30
N ASP A 176 3.84 26.10 24.32
CA ASP A 176 4.76 25.84 25.44
C ASP A 176 5.69 24.65 25.10
N GLY A 177 6.97 24.94 24.85
CA GLY A 177 8.02 23.96 24.58
C GLY A 177 8.81 23.52 25.83
N ASN A 178 8.19 23.59 27.00
CA ASN A 178 8.82 23.35 28.31
C ASN A 178 9.98 24.33 28.60
N LYS A 179 10.71 24.11 29.69
CA LYS A 179 11.85 24.93 30.08
C LYS A 179 13.14 24.42 29.48
N ASP A 180 14.09 25.33 29.23
CA ASP A 180 15.48 25.01 28.94
C ASP A 180 16.28 24.70 30.23
N ALA A 181 17.59 24.47 30.08
CA ALA A 181 18.49 24.13 31.19
C ALA A 181 18.59 25.25 32.25
N ASP A 182 18.46 26.51 31.84
CA ASP A 182 18.51 27.68 32.72
C ASP A 182 17.14 28.00 33.35
N GLY A 183 16.10 27.24 33.01
CA GLY A 183 14.76 27.37 33.54
C GLY A 183 13.88 28.40 32.83
N ASN A 184 14.38 29.00 31.73
CA ASN A 184 13.62 29.88 30.85
C ASN A 184 12.67 29.03 29.99
N LYS A 185 11.49 29.56 29.67
CA LYS A 185 10.52 28.83 28.84
C LYS A 185 10.95 28.88 27.38
N ARG A 186 10.95 27.72 26.71
CA ARG A 186 11.02 27.63 25.25
C ARG A 186 9.63 27.88 24.68
N ILE A 187 9.53 28.80 23.73
CA ILE A 187 8.27 29.21 23.14
C ILE A 187 8.34 28.93 21.64
N TYR A 188 7.32 28.27 21.11
CA TYR A 188 7.17 28.07 19.67
C TYR A 188 6.00 28.88 19.16
N LYS A 189 6.13 29.39 17.94
CA LYS A 189 5.20 30.31 17.31
C LYS A 189 4.69 29.72 16.00
N THR A 190 3.37 29.63 15.83
CA THR A 190 2.80 29.15 14.57
C THR A 190 3.20 30.07 13.41
N GLY A 191 3.71 29.50 12.32
CA GLY A 191 4.19 30.28 11.17
C GLY A 191 3.07 30.82 10.29
N GLU A 192 1.94 30.11 10.25
CA GLU A 192 0.79 30.43 9.41
C GLU A 192 -0.53 30.36 10.21
N GLU A 193 -1.58 30.94 9.62
CA GLU A 193 -2.94 30.78 10.12
C GLU A 193 -3.48 29.38 9.79
N LEU A 194 -4.13 28.75 10.78
CA LEU A 194 -4.85 27.50 10.64
C LEU A 194 -6.32 27.69 11.03
N MET A 195 -7.24 27.38 10.12
CA MET A 195 -8.66 27.27 10.42
C MET A 195 -8.97 25.86 10.93
N ALA A 196 -8.61 25.60 12.19
CA ALA A 196 -8.80 24.31 12.82
C ALA A 196 -10.29 23.92 12.85
N ASN A 197 -10.60 22.67 12.57
CA ASN A 197 -11.95 22.12 12.57
C ASN A 197 -11.95 20.68 13.11
N GLN A 198 -13.11 20.03 13.09
CA GLN A 198 -13.29 18.66 13.60
C GLN A 198 -12.81 17.56 12.64
N ALA A 199 -12.19 17.89 11.49
CA ALA A 199 -11.78 16.85 10.55
C ALA A 199 -10.74 15.92 11.16
N LYS A 200 -10.96 14.61 11.00
CA LYS A 200 -10.13 13.51 11.48
C LYS A 200 -9.92 12.48 10.38
N VAL A 201 -8.79 11.79 10.40
CA VAL A 201 -8.56 10.61 9.57
C VAL A 201 -9.30 9.44 10.22
N ALA A 202 -10.30 8.90 9.54
CA ALA A 202 -11.05 7.73 10.00
C ALA A 202 -10.51 6.44 9.39
N GLU A 203 -10.18 6.47 8.11
CA GLU A 203 -9.73 5.28 7.38
C GLU A 203 -8.60 5.63 6.42
N ILE A 204 -7.69 4.67 6.24
CA ILE A 204 -6.61 4.73 5.27
C ILE A 204 -6.58 3.41 4.52
N LYS A 205 -6.76 3.44 3.21
CA LYS A 205 -6.70 2.25 2.33
C LYS A 205 -5.68 2.46 1.23
N SER A 206 -5.16 1.39 0.66
CA SER A 206 -4.30 1.48 -0.52
C SER A 206 -4.59 0.38 -1.53
N PHE A 207 -4.34 0.65 -2.80
CA PHE A 207 -4.46 -0.30 -3.89
C PHE A 207 -3.25 -0.18 -4.80
N LEU A 208 -2.71 -1.31 -5.26
CA LEU A 208 -1.59 -1.39 -6.18
C LEU A 208 -2.01 -2.20 -7.40
N ASN A 209 -1.79 -1.62 -8.58
CA ASN A 209 -1.84 -2.27 -9.87
C ASN A 209 -0.42 -2.36 -10.43
N ASP A 210 0.22 -3.52 -10.26
CA ASP A 210 1.58 -3.80 -10.71
C ASP A 210 1.54 -4.62 -12.01
N ASP A 211 1.80 -3.96 -13.13
CA ASP A 211 1.74 -4.57 -14.45
C ASP A 211 2.95 -5.45 -14.77
N GLU A 212 4.12 -5.12 -14.23
CA GLU A 212 5.36 -5.90 -14.36
C GLU A 212 5.23 -7.25 -13.65
N LYS A 213 4.64 -7.27 -12.46
CA LYS A 213 4.38 -8.49 -11.68
C LYS A 213 3.07 -9.17 -12.02
N ARG A 214 2.17 -8.50 -12.76
CA ARG A 214 0.80 -8.97 -13.02
C ARG A 214 0.03 -9.19 -11.71
N GLU A 215 0.16 -8.25 -10.76
CA GLU A 215 -0.47 -8.33 -9.45
C GLU A 215 -1.43 -7.16 -9.20
N LEU A 216 -2.63 -7.44 -8.68
CA LEU A 216 -3.55 -6.44 -8.14
C LEU A 216 -3.65 -6.67 -6.64
N LYS A 217 -3.05 -5.79 -5.84
CA LYS A 217 -3.02 -5.92 -4.38
C LYS A 217 -3.82 -4.81 -3.73
N MET A 218 -4.50 -5.12 -2.63
CA MET A 218 -5.27 -4.14 -1.87
C MET A 218 -4.95 -4.19 -0.38
N ALA A 219 -5.13 -3.08 0.30
CA ALA A 219 -5.03 -2.99 1.75
C ALA A 219 -6.22 -2.16 2.26
N PRO A 220 -7.29 -2.82 2.75
CA PRO A 220 -8.41 -2.15 3.42
C PRO A 220 -8.01 -1.32 4.66
N GLU A 221 -6.90 -1.68 5.31
CA GLU A 221 -6.22 -0.93 6.36
C GLU A 221 -4.73 -0.77 6.03
N ALA A 222 -4.35 0.30 5.32
CA ALA A 222 -2.99 0.41 4.76
C ALA A 222 -1.87 0.56 5.81
N ALA A 223 -2.19 1.08 7.00
CA ALA A 223 -1.25 1.30 8.09
C ALA A 223 -1.00 0.05 8.96
N THR A 224 -0.99 -1.14 8.35
CA THR A 224 -0.86 -2.43 9.03
C THR A 224 0.12 -3.33 8.27
N ALA A 225 0.63 -4.38 8.93
CA ALA A 225 1.65 -5.27 8.36
C ALA A 225 1.13 -6.15 7.21
N ASP A 226 -0.19 -6.40 7.15
CA ASP A 226 -0.87 -7.31 6.22
C ASP A 226 -1.97 -6.64 5.39
N GLY A 227 -2.20 -5.34 5.58
CA GLY A 227 -3.32 -4.59 4.99
C GLY A 227 -4.71 -4.91 5.57
N LEU A 228 -4.82 -5.77 6.59
CA LEU A 228 -6.08 -6.31 7.13
C LEU A 228 -6.28 -6.08 8.65
N GLY A 229 -5.38 -5.32 9.31
CA GLY A 229 -5.49 -5.00 10.73
C GLY A 229 -4.34 -5.47 11.62
N GLU A 230 -3.37 -6.24 11.10
CA GLU A 230 -2.25 -6.71 11.91
C GLU A 230 -1.28 -5.56 12.23
N LYS A 231 -1.11 -5.25 13.52
CA LYS A 231 -0.28 -4.12 13.96
C LYS A 231 1.16 -4.24 13.48
N LEU A 232 1.72 -3.11 13.05
CA LEU A 232 3.14 -2.96 12.81
C LEU A 232 3.93 -3.08 14.15
N PRO A 233 5.17 -3.61 14.12
CA PRO A 233 6.04 -3.61 15.29
C PRO A 233 6.31 -2.19 15.83
N GLU A 234 6.44 -2.03 17.15
CA GLU A 234 6.67 -0.71 17.78
C GLU A 234 7.92 -0.01 17.23
N ASP A 235 9.00 -0.76 16.99
CA ASP A 235 10.26 -0.26 16.46
C ASP A 235 10.23 0.01 14.93
N SER A 236 9.11 -0.24 14.26
CA SER A 236 8.95 -0.11 12.80
C SER A 236 7.55 0.34 12.39
N SER A 237 7.04 1.38 13.05
CA SER A 237 5.74 1.98 12.77
C SER A 237 5.75 2.84 11.49
N TYR A 238 5.94 2.21 10.33
CA TYR A 238 5.89 2.83 9.01
C TYR A 238 5.34 1.84 7.96
N TRP A 239 4.78 2.34 6.87
CA TRP A 239 4.08 1.54 5.85
C TRP A 239 4.15 2.18 4.45
N TRP A 240 3.89 1.39 3.40
CA TRP A 240 3.91 1.87 2.01
C TRP A 240 2.60 2.56 1.63
N PRO A 241 2.61 3.85 1.23
CA PRO A 241 1.37 4.61 0.98
C PRO A 241 0.52 4.06 -0.16
N PHE A 242 1.14 3.50 -1.20
CA PHE A 242 0.48 3.11 -2.45
C PHE A 242 0.33 1.58 -2.59
N GLY A 243 0.37 0.84 -1.48
CA GLY A 243 0.42 -0.63 -1.48
C GLY A 243 1.85 -1.16 -1.77
N TYR A 244 2.00 -2.48 -1.83
CA TYR A 244 3.25 -3.15 -2.18
C TYR A 244 2.97 -4.52 -2.82
N ASN A 245 3.89 -5.01 -3.65
CA ASN A 245 3.77 -6.29 -4.33
C ASN A 245 4.38 -7.44 -3.51
N SER A 246 4.33 -8.66 -4.05
CA SER A 246 4.86 -9.86 -3.39
C SER A 246 6.38 -9.81 -3.08
N GLU A 247 7.18 -8.97 -3.75
CA GLU A 247 8.63 -8.88 -3.50
C GLU A 247 8.96 -8.32 -2.12
N GLU A 248 8.12 -7.42 -1.58
CA GLU A 248 8.31 -6.83 -0.26
C GLU A 248 8.00 -7.81 0.87
N THR A 249 7.55 -9.04 0.56
CA THR A 249 7.02 -10.01 1.53
C THR A 249 7.90 -11.25 1.68
N VAL A 250 9.06 -11.25 1.02
CA VAL A 250 10.05 -12.34 1.09
C VAL A 250 10.51 -12.53 2.54
N SER A 251 10.30 -13.75 3.06
CA SER A 251 10.57 -14.10 4.45
C SER A 251 12.02 -13.81 4.88
N GLY A 252 12.17 -13.18 6.04
CA GLY A 252 13.48 -12.81 6.62
C GLY A 252 14.09 -11.51 6.08
N ARG A 253 13.43 -10.82 5.13
CA ARG A 253 13.89 -9.51 4.61
C ARG A 253 13.03 -8.32 5.03
N SER A 254 11.76 -8.55 5.34
CA SER A 254 10.76 -7.52 5.57
C SER A 254 9.83 -7.86 6.73
N ILE A 255 9.27 -6.82 7.34
CA ILE A 255 8.25 -6.91 8.40
C ILE A 255 6.83 -7.10 7.83
N TYR A 256 6.65 -6.87 6.54
CA TYR A 256 5.35 -6.91 5.87
C TYR A 256 4.98 -8.32 5.43
N LYS A 257 3.69 -8.63 5.51
CA LYS A 257 3.08 -9.86 5.01
C LYS A 257 2.42 -9.61 3.67
N GLU A 258 2.09 -10.69 2.96
CA GLU A 258 1.40 -10.61 1.68
C GLU A 258 0.07 -9.85 1.78
N LEU A 259 -0.08 -8.80 0.98
CA LEU A 259 -1.34 -8.10 0.83
C LEU A 259 -2.37 -8.99 0.14
N PRO A 260 -3.66 -8.90 0.53
CA PRO A 260 -4.72 -9.60 -0.14
C PRO A 260 -4.85 -9.16 -1.61
N GLU A 261 -5.21 -10.11 -2.46
CA GLU A 261 -5.55 -9.85 -3.86
C GLU A 261 -6.81 -8.99 -3.96
N ALA A 262 -6.80 -8.03 -4.89
CA ALA A 262 -7.96 -7.18 -5.14
C ALA A 262 -9.08 -7.97 -5.80
N LYS A 263 -10.27 -7.91 -5.22
CA LYS A 263 -11.47 -8.58 -5.73
C LYS A 263 -12.22 -7.67 -6.69
N LEU A 264 -11.86 -7.74 -7.97
CA LEU A 264 -12.48 -6.94 -9.03
C LEU A 264 -13.44 -7.77 -9.86
N GLY A 265 -14.37 -7.10 -10.54
CA GLY A 265 -15.32 -7.76 -11.42
C GLY A 265 -16.50 -6.88 -11.82
N PHE A 266 -17.59 -7.54 -12.19
CA PHE A 266 -18.84 -6.86 -12.51
C PHE A 266 -20.03 -7.69 -12.03
N SER A 267 -21.14 -6.99 -11.80
CA SER A 267 -22.35 -7.59 -11.27
C SER A 267 -23.56 -7.11 -12.05
N ILE A 268 -24.55 -7.98 -12.17
CA ILE A 268 -25.80 -7.69 -12.87
C ILE A 268 -26.94 -7.92 -11.90
N ALA A 269 -27.79 -6.92 -11.73
CA ALA A 269 -29.03 -7.02 -10.99
C ALA A 269 -30.20 -7.03 -11.98
N SER A 270 -31.03 -8.08 -11.97
CA SER A 270 -32.16 -8.19 -12.90
C SER A 270 -33.28 -9.07 -12.33
N SER A 271 -34.52 -8.71 -12.65
CA SER A 271 -35.69 -9.55 -12.37
C SER A 271 -35.64 -10.92 -13.08
N LEU A 272 -34.84 -11.07 -14.14
CA LEU A 272 -34.62 -12.36 -14.80
C LEU A 272 -33.99 -13.40 -13.89
N PHE A 273 -33.24 -12.96 -12.88
CA PHE A 273 -32.57 -13.83 -11.93
C PHE A 273 -33.49 -14.28 -10.78
N ASP A 274 -34.78 -13.90 -10.75
CA ASP A 274 -35.74 -14.51 -9.80
C ASP A 274 -36.08 -15.92 -10.30
N LEU A 275 -35.28 -16.92 -9.88
CA LEU A 275 -35.28 -18.26 -10.44
C LEU A 275 -35.48 -19.30 -9.33
N LYS A 276 -36.72 -19.77 -9.14
CA LYS A 276 -37.10 -20.57 -7.96
C LYS A 276 -36.75 -22.04 -8.04
N GLU A 277 -36.98 -22.68 -9.18
CA GLU A 277 -36.80 -24.13 -9.32
C GLU A 277 -36.42 -24.53 -10.76
N GLY A 278 -36.19 -25.83 -10.94
CA GLY A 278 -35.81 -26.42 -12.22
C GLY A 278 -34.32 -26.33 -12.51
N GLU A 279 -33.93 -26.84 -13.67
CA GLU A 279 -32.60 -26.61 -14.24
C GLU A 279 -32.60 -25.25 -14.91
N ARG A 280 -31.78 -24.32 -14.40
CA ARG A 280 -31.81 -22.91 -14.76
C ARG A 280 -30.48 -22.53 -15.40
N THR A 281 -30.49 -22.36 -16.72
CA THR A 281 -29.31 -21.92 -17.46
C THR A 281 -29.39 -20.43 -17.72
N VAL A 282 -28.37 -19.70 -17.27
CA VAL A 282 -28.21 -18.26 -17.49
C VAL A 282 -27.15 -18.07 -18.57
N THR A 283 -27.41 -17.19 -19.52
CA THR A 283 -26.44 -16.76 -20.54
C THR A 283 -26.34 -15.24 -20.57
N VAL A 284 -25.13 -14.72 -20.44
CA VAL A 284 -24.81 -13.29 -20.48
C VAL A 284 -24.00 -13.02 -21.76
N ALA A 285 -24.57 -12.25 -22.67
CA ALA A 285 -23.92 -11.81 -23.90
C ALA A 285 -23.53 -10.33 -23.79
N ILE A 286 -22.22 -10.07 -23.74
CA ILE A 286 -21.64 -8.74 -23.67
C ILE A 286 -21.21 -8.35 -25.09
N THR A 287 -21.68 -7.21 -25.57
CA THR A 287 -21.31 -6.63 -26.86
C THR A 287 -20.40 -5.43 -26.64
N PHE A 288 -19.26 -5.38 -27.31
CA PHE A 288 -18.28 -4.30 -27.24
C PHE A 288 -18.33 -3.41 -28.50
N ASN A 289 -17.82 -2.18 -28.41
CA ASN A 289 -17.67 -1.30 -29.58
C ASN A 289 -16.53 -1.76 -30.51
N ARG A 290 -16.66 -1.56 -31.83
CA ARG A 290 -15.80 -2.12 -32.91
C ARG A 290 -14.29 -1.82 -32.87
N ASN A 291 -13.78 -1.04 -31.92
CA ASN A 291 -12.34 -0.70 -31.80
C ASN A 291 -11.64 -1.42 -30.62
N SER A 292 -12.23 -2.47 -30.06
CA SER A 292 -11.81 -3.02 -28.77
C SER A 292 -10.87 -4.23 -28.87
N ALA A 293 -9.57 -3.95 -28.83
CA ALA A 293 -8.42 -4.71 -28.29
C ALA A 293 -8.24 -6.23 -28.50
N GLN A 294 -6.98 -6.57 -28.85
CA GLN A 294 -6.42 -7.90 -29.14
C GLN A 294 -6.28 -8.82 -27.91
N LYS A 295 -6.17 -8.26 -26.69
CA LYS A 295 -5.87 -9.02 -25.46
C LYS A 295 -6.92 -10.06 -25.06
N LEU A 296 -8.21 -9.77 -25.27
CA LEU A 296 -9.27 -10.76 -25.03
C LEU A 296 -9.13 -11.98 -25.98
N GLN A 297 -8.58 -11.77 -27.19
CA GLN A 297 -8.35 -12.87 -28.13
C GLN A 297 -7.18 -13.76 -27.73
N ASP A 298 -6.22 -13.22 -26.98
CA ASP A 298 -5.03 -13.95 -26.53
C ASP A 298 -5.32 -14.92 -25.37
N LEU A 299 -6.46 -14.75 -24.68
CA LEU A 299 -6.92 -15.65 -23.61
C LEU A 299 -7.64 -16.89 -24.17
N SER A 300 -7.38 -18.09 -23.67
CA SER A 300 -8.20 -19.27 -24.00
C SER A 300 -9.60 -19.18 -23.36
N ASN A 301 -10.54 -20.01 -23.81
CA ASN A 301 -11.84 -20.10 -23.15
C ASN A 301 -11.66 -20.62 -21.71
N GLU A 302 -10.78 -21.59 -21.50
CA GLU A 302 -10.44 -22.13 -20.19
C GLU A 302 -9.87 -21.06 -19.24
N ASP A 303 -9.10 -20.10 -19.76
CA ASP A 303 -8.61 -18.97 -18.96
C ASP A 303 -9.78 -18.13 -18.41
N ILE A 304 -10.80 -17.83 -19.23
CA ILE A 304 -11.98 -17.09 -18.77
C ILE A 304 -12.80 -17.92 -17.77
N GLU A 305 -13.01 -19.20 -18.05
CA GLU A 305 -13.82 -20.10 -17.22
C GLU A 305 -13.20 -20.37 -15.85
N SER A 306 -11.87 -20.47 -15.77
CA SER A 306 -11.15 -20.75 -14.52
C SER A 306 -10.82 -19.51 -13.69
N ASN A 307 -10.92 -18.31 -14.27
CA ASN A 307 -10.57 -17.05 -13.61
C ASN A 307 -11.78 -16.13 -13.32
N ILE A 308 -13.00 -16.56 -13.64
CA ILE A 308 -14.22 -15.82 -13.28
C ILE A 308 -15.14 -16.72 -12.46
N LYS A 309 -15.33 -16.34 -11.21
CA LYS A 309 -16.22 -17.01 -10.27
C LYS A 309 -17.59 -16.35 -10.27
N VAL A 310 -18.62 -17.18 -10.42
CA VAL A 310 -20.02 -16.74 -10.39
C VAL A 310 -20.60 -16.87 -8.98
N LEU A 311 -21.23 -15.80 -8.51
CA LEU A 311 -21.98 -15.78 -7.26
C LEU A 311 -23.42 -15.31 -7.52
N CYS A 312 -24.41 -15.97 -6.93
CA CYS A 312 -25.81 -15.56 -7.05
C CYS A 312 -26.38 -15.18 -5.67
N SER A 313 -27.30 -14.22 -5.61
CA SER A 313 -27.98 -13.84 -4.37
C SER A 313 -28.87 -14.98 -3.85
N GLY A 314 -28.50 -15.55 -2.71
CA GLY A 314 -29.29 -16.57 -2.00
C GLY A 314 -29.99 -16.00 -0.76
N GLU A 315 -30.92 -16.78 -0.20
CA GLU A 315 -31.74 -16.36 0.96
C GLU A 315 -30.92 -16.16 2.24
N LYS A 316 -29.79 -16.86 2.37
CA LYS A 316 -28.94 -16.84 3.58
C LYS A 316 -27.51 -16.38 3.32
N GLU A 317 -26.98 -16.65 2.12
CA GLU A 317 -25.61 -16.35 1.73
C GLU A 317 -25.49 -16.26 0.20
N TRP A 318 -24.34 -15.82 -0.29
CA TRP A 318 -24.02 -15.86 -1.71
C TRP A 318 -23.85 -17.31 -2.15
N MET A 319 -24.69 -17.76 -3.08
CA MET A 319 -24.56 -19.08 -3.68
C MET A 319 -23.36 -19.09 -4.63
N SER A 320 -22.54 -20.14 -4.57
CA SER A 320 -21.30 -20.27 -5.34
C SER A 320 -21.11 -21.69 -5.86
N GLY A 321 -20.05 -21.94 -6.64
CA GLY A 321 -19.72 -23.26 -7.18
C GLY A 321 -20.31 -23.56 -8.55
N PHE A 322 -20.90 -22.57 -9.20
CA PHE A 322 -21.39 -22.70 -10.57
C PHE A 322 -20.24 -22.62 -11.56
N ALA A 323 -20.05 -23.67 -12.37
CA ALA A 323 -19.05 -23.67 -13.43
C ALA A 323 -19.45 -22.70 -14.55
N LEU A 324 -18.60 -21.70 -14.80
CA LEU A 324 -18.74 -20.79 -15.92
C LEU A 324 -18.30 -21.49 -17.21
N LYS A 325 -19.01 -21.23 -18.31
CA LYS A 325 -18.67 -21.66 -19.67
C LYS A 325 -18.58 -20.46 -20.59
N CYS A 326 -17.51 -20.35 -21.35
CA CYS A 326 -17.34 -19.35 -22.39
C CYS A 326 -17.87 -19.91 -23.72
N LEU A 327 -19.10 -19.54 -24.08
CA LEU A 327 -19.77 -20.05 -25.29
C LEU A 327 -19.21 -19.43 -26.57
N LYS A 328 -18.91 -18.14 -26.54
CA LYS A 328 -18.32 -17.39 -27.66
C LYS A 328 -17.40 -16.31 -27.16
N LYS A 329 -16.31 -16.12 -27.90
CA LYS A 329 -15.31 -15.10 -27.65
C LYS A 329 -14.84 -14.52 -28.99
N GLU A 330 -15.42 -13.39 -29.35
CA GLU A 330 -15.21 -12.66 -30.60
C GLU A 330 -14.79 -11.22 -30.28
N ASP A 331 -14.30 -10.48 -31.29
CA ASP A 331 -13.75 -9.12 -31.09
C ASP A 331 -14.77 -8.16 -30.46
N THR A 332 -16.04 -8.34 -30.84
CA THR A 332 -17.15 -7.48 -30.44
C THR A 332 -18.14 -8.19 -29.53
N ARG A 333 -17.92 -9.46 -29.16
CA ARG A 333 -18.90 -10.25 -28.41
C ARG A 333 -18.26 -11.28 -27.48
N LEU A 334 -18.65 -11.28 -26.22
CA LEU A 334 -18.32 -12.31 -25.23
C LEU A 334 -19.62 -12.93 -24.70
N GLU A 335 -19.77 -14.25 -24.79
CA GLU A 335 -20.93 -14.99 -24.27
C GLU A 335 -20.49 -15.93 -23.15
N LEU A 336 -21.01 -15.67 -21.95
CA LEU A 336 -20.75 -16.43 -20.74
C LEU A 336 -22.03 -17.16 -20.31
N SER A 337 -21.92 -18.41 -19.86
CA SER A 337 -23.06 -19.18 -19.39
C SER A 337 -22.74 -20.00 -18.16
N PHE A 338 -23.72 -20.14 -17.26
CA PHE A 338 -23.65 -21.04 -16.11
C PHE A 338 -25.03 -21.63 -15.84
N THR A 339 -25.06 -22.80 -15.19
CA THR A 339 -26.30 -23.55 -14.93
C THR A 339 -26.44 -23.84 -13.45
N LEU A 340 -27.60 -23.52 -12.89
CA LEU A 340 -28.03 -24.00 -11.57
C LEU A 340 -28.82 -25.30 -11.77
N LEU A 341 -28.40 -26.34 -11.07
CA LEU A 341 -29.04 -27.65 -11.08
C LEU A 341 -30.37 -27.59 -10.30
N LYS A 342 -31.17 -28.65 -10.44
CA LYS A 342 -32.50 -28.74 -9.82
C LYS A 342 -32.48 -28.64 -8.29
N ASP A 343 -31.41 -29.12 -7.66
CA ASP A 343 -31.27 -29.15 -6.20
C ASP A 343 -30.65 -27.86 -5.63
N ASP A 344 -30.16 -26.96 -6.49
CA ASP A 344 -29.60 -25.68 -6.04
C ASP A 344 -30.73 -24.76 -5.51
N PRO A 345 -30.51 -23.98 -4.45
CA PRO A 345 -31.53 -23.08 -3.92
C PRO A 345 -32.00 -22.02 -4.92
N ALA A 346 -33.13 -21.37 -4.61
CA ALA A 346 -33.66 -20.27 -5.41
C ALA A 346 -32.71 -19.07 -5.41
N VAL A 347 -32.55 -18.41 -6.56
CA VAL A 347 -31.92 -17.09 -6.63
C VAL A 347 -32.99 -16.07 -6.24
N VAL A 348 -32.71 -15.28 -5.20
CA VAL A 348 -33.69 -14.39 -4.56
C VAL A 348 -33.27 -12.92 -4.66
N PRO A 349 -34.21 -11.97 -4.53
CA PRO A 349 -33.91 -10.54 -4.40
C PRO A 349 -32.76 -10.24 -3.42
N TYR A 350 -31.86 -9.33 -3.80
CA TYR A 350 -30.75 -8.94 -2.95
C TYR A 350 -31.23 -8.29 -1.65
N ASP A 351 -30.74 -8.81 -0.52
CA ASP A 351 -30.93 -8.22 0.81
C ASP A 351 -29.57 -7.82 1.40
N LYS A 352 -29.36 -6.50 1.55
CA LYS A 352 -28.15 -5.92 2.12
C LYS A 352 -27.81 -6.44 3.52
N LYS A 353 -28.83 -6.71 4.35
CA LYS A 353 -28.59 -7.18 5.73
C LYS A 353 -28.07 -8.61 5.79
N VAL A 354 -28.43 -9.42 4.79
CA VAL A 354 -28.03 -10.83 4.70
C VAL A 354 -26.69 -10.96 3.97
N LEU A 355 -26.54 -10.26 2.84
CA LEU A 355 -25.42 -10.45 1.90
C LEU A 355 -24.28 -9.43 2.08
N ALA A 356 -24.43 -8.46 2.98
CA ALA A 356 -23.44 -7.50 3.49
C ALA A 356 -22.76 -6.54 2.48
N GLU A 357 -22.95 -6.70 1.18
CA GLU A 357 -22.39 -5.80 0.14
C GLU A 357 -23.11 -4.43 0.06
N ASN A 358 -22.69 -3.55 -0.84
CA ASN A 358 -23.24 -2.19 -0.95
C ASN A 358 -24.07 -1.93 -2.23
N PHE A 359 -24.73 -2.95 -2.79
CA PHE A 359 -25.62 -2.75 -3.95
C PHE A 359 -26.85 -1.90 -3.62
N GLN A 360 -27.18 -0.97 -4.51
CA GLN A 360 -28.37 -0.11 -4.41
C GLN A 360 -29.53 -0.69 -5.23
N THR A 361 -29.86 -1.97 -5.00
CA THR A 361 -30.93 -2.67 -5.72
C THR A 361 -31.73 -3.58 -4.81
N GLY A 362 -33.00 -3.81 -5.15
CA GLY A 362 -33.83 -4.87 -4.58
C GLY A 362 -34.04 -6.03 -5.54
N LEU A 363 -33.32 -6.05 -6.68
CA LEU A 363 -33.39 -7.14 -7.66
C LEU A 363 -32.43 -8.27 -7.25
N PRO A 364 -32.65 -9.51 -7.70
CA PRO A 364 -31.66 -10.57 -7.56
C PRO A 364 -30.39 -10.21 -8.34
N VAL A 365 -29.23 -10.57 -7.79
CA VAL A 365 -27.90 -10.16 -8.27
C VAL A 365 -27.06 -11.39 -8.61
N VAL A 366 -26.40 -11.34 -9.77
CA VAL A 366 -25.34 -12.28 -10.17
C VAL A 366 -24.03 -11.50 -10.28
N ARG A 367 -23.01 -11.96 -9.55
CA ARG A 367 -21.66 -11.37 -9.53
C ARG A 367 -20.71 -12.24 -10.34
N PHE A 368 -19.83 -11.59 -11.10
CA PHE A 368 -18.76 -12.20 -11.87
C PHE A 368 -17.44 -11.66 -11.31
N MET A 369 -16.87 -12.38 -10.34
CA MET A 369 -15.65 -11.99 -9.64
C MET A 369 -14.44 -12.57 -10.36
N ILE A 370 -13.43 -11.74 -10.61
CA ILE A 370 -12.20 -12.17 -11.27
C ILE A 370 -11.25 -12.71 -10.18
N GLU A 371 -11.10 -14.03 -10.15
CA GLU A 371 -10.33 -14.78 -9.15
C GLU A 371 -9.68 -15.98 -9.84
N GLY A 372 -8.38 -16.25 -9.66
CA GLY A 372 -7.72 -17.42 -10.25
C GLY A 372 -6.24 -17.19 -10.53
N GLN A 373 -5.58 -18.11 -11.23
CA GLN A 373 -4.13 -18.04 -11.48
C GLN A 373 -3.72 -16.96 -12.51
N ARG A 374 -4.60 -16.62 -13.45
CA ARG A 374 -4.39 -15.62 -14.51
C ARG A 374 -5.37 -14.45 -14.39
N TYR A 375 -5.79 -14.15 -13.16
CA TYR A 375 -6.80 -13.14 -12.86
C TYR A 375 -6.45 -11.76 -13.44
N TYR A 376 -5.17 -11.35 -13.37
CA TYR A 376 -4.70 -10.09 -13.93
C TYR A 376 -4.93 -10.00 -15.44
N ASP A 377 -4.60 -11.07 -16.19
CA ASP A 377 -4.76 -11.10 -17.64
C ASP A 377 -6.23 -10.92 -18.06
N VAL A 378 -7.14 -11.55 -17.31
CA VAL A 378 -8.59 -11.44 -17.52
C VAL A 378 -9.08 -10.03 -17.17
N TYR A 379 -8.65 -9.48 -16.03
CA TYR A 379 -8.98 -8.11 -15.63
C TYR A 379 -8.53 -7.09 -16.70
N GLU A 380 -7.27 -7.18 -17.13
CA GLU A 380 -6.71 -6.28 -18.14
C GLU A 380 -7.53 -6.36 -19.44
N ALA A 381 -7.82 -7.57 -19.93
CA ALA A 381 -8.60 -7.77 -21.15
C ALA A 381 -10.04 -7.22 -21.07
N LEU A 382 -10.67 -7.23 -19.88
CA LEU A 382 -12.01 -6.70 -19.66
C LEU A 382 -12.04 -5.18 -19.38
N SER A 383 -10.94 -4.62 -18.89
CA SER A 383 -10.80 -3.19 -18.59
C SER A 383 -10.67 -2.30 -19.84
N GLU A 384 -10.11 -2.83 -20.94
CA GLU A 384 -9.84 -2.07 -22.17
C GLU A 384 -11.08 -1.82 -23.05
N LYS A 385 -12.17 -2.57 -22.86
CA LYS A 385 -13.27 -2.64 -23.84
C LYS A 385 -14.51 -1.83 -23.43
N PRO A 386 -14.88 -0.76 -24.19
CA PRO A 386 -16.16 -0.10 -24.03
C PRO A 386 -17.31 -1.02 -24.37
N VAL A 387 -18.08 -1.34 -23.32
CA VAL A 387 -19.31 -2.11 -23.40
C VAL A 387 -20.37 -1.28 -24.11
N LYS A 388 -20.90 -1.87 -25.18
CA LYS A 388 -22.05 -1.36 -25.91
C LYS A 388 -23.33 -1.90 -25.28
N ASN A 389 -23.48 -3.21 -25.18
CA ASN A 389 -24.70 -3.80 -24.60
C ASN A 389 -24.38 -5.01 -23.73
N ILE A 390 -25.23 -5.27 -22.75
CA ILE A 390 -25.25 -6.54 -22.03
C ILE A 390 -26.67 -7.09 -22.16
N GLU A 391 -26.78 -8.29 -22.73
CA GLU A 391 -28.01 -9.06 -22.82
C GLU A 391 -27.91 -10.26 -21.89
N VAL A 392 -28.95 -10.49 -21.11
CA VAL A 392 -29.09 -11.67 -20.27
C VAL A 392 -30.25 -12.47 -20.80
N SER A 393 -30.06 -13.78 -20.98
CA SER A 393 -31.11 -14.73 -21.27
C SER A 393 -31.10 -15.86 -20.25
N VAL A 394 -32.29 -16.37 -19.96
CA VAL A 394 -32.49 -17.50 -19.05
C VAL A 394 -33.32 -18.56 -19.77
N ASP A 395 -32.93 -19.81 -19.60
CA ASP A 395 -33.65 -21.00 -20.06
C ASP A 395 -33.88 -21.90 -18.85
N VAL A 396 -35.14 -22.10 -18.49
CA VAL A 396 -35.54 -22.85 -17.30
C VAL A 396 -36.32 -24.08 -17.71
N LYS A 397 -35.88 -25.26 -17.22
CA LYS A 397 -36.49 -26.54 -17.55
C LYS A 397 -36.94 -27.32 -16.32
N GLY A 398 -38.00 -28.10 -16.47
CA GLY A 398 -38.44 -29.06 -15.44
C GLY A 398 -39.23 -28.45 -14.29
N ILE A 399 -39.92 -27.31 -14.51
CA ILE A 399 -40.74 -26.63 -13.49
C ILE A 399 -42.01 -27.46 -13.24
N LYS A 400 -42.34 -27.72 -11.97
CA LYS A 400 -43.52 -28.50 -11.58
C LYS A 400 -44.47 -27.76 -10.63
N SER A 401 -44.02 -26.69 -9.99
CA SER A 401 -44.79 -25.89 -9.02
C SER A 401 -45.77 -24.90 -9.65
N VAL A 402 -46.23 -25.17 -10.88
CA VAL A 402 -47.20 -24.31 -11.57
C VAL A 402 -48.53 -24.25 -10.81
N GLN A 403 -49.15 -23.07 -10.83
CA GLN A 403 -50.48 -22.87 -10.25
C GLN A 403 -51.52 -23.26 -11.29
N ILE A 404 -52.39 -24.18 -10.93
CA ILE A 404 -53.37 -24.76 -11.85
C ILE A 404 -54.79 -24.61 -11.30
N GLU A 405 -55.74 -24.38 -12.19
CA GLU A 405 -57.14 -24.11 -11.85
C GLU A 405 -58.03 -24.70 -12.95
N ASN A 406 -59.20 -25.22 -12.58
CA ASN A 406 -60.23 -25.63 -13.54
C ASN A 406 -61.53 -24.85 -13.27
N ASP A 407 -62.60 -25.19 -13.98
CA ASP A 407 -63.90 -24.50 -13.81
C ASP A 407 -64.49 -24.62 -12.37
N ASN A 408 -64.01 -25.55 -11.53
CA ASN A 408 -64.41 -25.72 -10.13
C ASN A 408 -63.47 -25.02 -9.12
N GLY A 409 -62.38 -24.40 -9.57
CA GLY A 409 -61.41 -23.68 -8.75
C GLY A 409 -59.99 -24.26 -8.77
N ALA A 410 -59.17 -23.84 -7.80
CA ALA A 410 -57.76 -24.17 -7.74
C ALA A 410 -57.49 -25.67 -7.50
N LEU A 411 -56.48 -26.21 -8.18
CA LEU A 411 -56.02 -27.59 -8.09
C LEU A 411 -54.62 -27.66 -7.48
N ASN A 412 -54.24 -28.84 -6.96
CA ASN A 412 -52.91 -29.09 -6.40
C ASN A 412 -52.05 -29.82 -7.44
N SER A 413 -51.06 -29.14 -8.01
CA SER A 413 -50.14 -29.69 -9.02
C SER A 413 -49.21 -30.79 -8.49
N GLY A 414 -49.03 -30.91 -7.17
CA GLY A 414 -48.20 -31.93 -6.54
C GLY A 414 -48.86 -33.32 -6.42
N LYS A 415 -50.11 -33.49 -6.89
CA LYS A 415 -50.83 -34.76 -6.90
C LYS A 415 -51.57 -34.92 -8.23
N PRO A 416 -51.90 -36.13 -8.68
CA PRO A 416 -52.74 -36.29 -9.87
C PRO A 416 -54.10 -35.60 -9.74
N TYR A 417 -54.58 -34.95 -10.81
CA TYR A 417 -55.80 -34.12 -10.81
C TYR A 417 -56.62 -34.28 -12.10
N TYR A 418 -57.87 -33.80 -12.07
CA TYR A 418 -58.75 -33.72 -13.23
C TYR A 418 -58.73 -32.30 -13.83
N PRO A 419 -57.96 -32.05 -14.92
CA PRO A 419 -57.77 -30.70 -15.45
C PRO A 419 -59.08 -30.06 -15.92
N PHE A 420 -60.03 -30.88 -16.38
CA PHE A 420 -61.32 -30.45 -16.92
C PHE A 420 -62.50 -30.90 -16.04
N THR A 421 -62.26 -31.02 -14.73
CA THR A 421 -63.19 -31.58 -13.73
C THR A 421 -63.47 -33.08 -13.93
N ALA A 422 -64.20 -33.70 -13.00
CA ALA A 422 -64.61 -35.11 -13.12
C ALA A 422 -65.64 -35.34 -14.25
N GLN A 423 -66.30 -34.27 -14.72
CA GLN A 423 -67.26 -34.30 -15.83
C GLN A 423 -66.86 -33.31 -16.93
N PRO A 424 -65.87 -33.65 -17.76
CA PRO A 424 -65.38 -32.77 -18.81
C PRO A 424 -66.41 -32.59 -19.93
N VAL A 425 -66.91 -31.37 -20.09
CA VAL A 425 -67.84 -30.99 -21.15
C VAL A 425 -67.13 -30.17 -22.24
N LYS A 426 -67.77 -30.03 -23.40
CA LYS A 426 -67.28 -29.13 -24.43
C LYS A 426 -67.21 -27.70 -23.86
N GLY A 427 -66.06 -27.05 -24.00
CA GLY A 427 -65.80 -25.72 -23.47
C GLY A 427 -65.27 -25.69 -22.03
N SER A 428 -65.05 -26.83 -21.37
CA SER A 428 -64.37 -26.86 -20.07
C SER A 428 -62.97 -26.27 -20.17
N ASN A 429 -62.59 -25.49 -19.16
CA ASN A 429 -61.33 -24.75 -19.13
C ASN A 429 -60.38 -25.31 -18.07
N PHE A 430 -59.11 -25.33 -18.44
CA PHE A 430 -57.99 -25.59 -17.55
C PHE A 430 -57.00 -24.43 -17.64
N TYR A 431 -56.80 -23.74 -16.53
CA TYR A 431 -55.96 -22.55 -16.42
C TYR A 431 -54.62 -22.91 -15.80
N ILE A 432 -53.54 -22.40 -16.39
CA ILE A 432 -52.18 -22.63 -15.94
C ILE A 432 -51.52 -21.27 -15.74
N LYS A 433 -51.03 -21.02 -14.53
CA LYS A 433 -50.44 -19.76 -14.08
C LYS A 433 -49.05 -20.03 -13.53
N TYR A 434 -48.08 -19.23 -13.96
CA TYR A 434 -46.73 -19.25 -13.39
C TYR A 434 -46.21 -17.82 -13.28
N PRO A 435 -46.48 -17.14 -12.14
CA PRO A 435 -46.21 -15.71 -11.97
C PRO A 435 -44.75 -15.32 -12.24
N GLU A 436 -43.79 -16.20 -11.95
CA GLU A 436 -42.35 -15.98 -12.16
C GLU A 436 -41.97 -15.84 -13.64
N MET A 437 -42.58 -16.59 -14.56
CA MET A 437 -42.31 -16.44 -16.00
C MET A 437 -43.00 -15.18 -16.52
N PHE A 438 -44.23 -14.94 -16.07
CA PHE A 438 -45.06 -13.83 -16.53
C PHE A 438 -44.57 -12.46 -16.08
N SER A 439 -43.87 -12.37 -14.95
CA SER A 439 -43.20 -11.14 -14.51
C SER A 439 -42.00 -10.77 -15.40
N LYS A 440 -41.49 -11.70 -16.22
CA LYS A 440 -40.30 -11.51 -17.07
C LYS A 440 -40.69 -11.20 -18.52
N LYS A 441 -39.71 -10.71 -19.29
CA LYS A 441 -39.75 -10.64 -20.76
C LYS A 441 -39.55 -12.04 -21.37
N TRP A 442 -40.50 -12.94 -21.14
CA TRP A 442 -40.48 -14.30 -21.66
C TRP A 442 -40.69 -14.32 -23.19
N GLN A 443 -40.06 -15.26 -23.89
CA GLN A 443 -40.18 -15.46 -25.33
C GLN A 443 -41.07 -16.64 -25.66
N LYS A 444 -40.78 -17.79 -25.02
CA LYS A 444 -41.40 -19.08 -25.31
C LYS A 444 -41.67 -19.83 -24.01
N ALA A 445 -42.78 -20.54 -23.97
CA ALA A 445 -43.15 -21.47 -22.92
C ALA A 445 -43.56 -22.81 -23.55
N ASP A 446 -42.89 -23.88 -23.18
CA ASP A 446 -43.20 -25.25 -23.60
C ASP A 446 -43.83 -25.99 -22.43
N LEU A 447 -45.05 -26.50 -22.62
CA LEU A 447 -45.77 -27.26 -21.61
C LEU A 447 -45.93 -28.72 -22.00
N THR A 448 -45.71 -29.59 -21.03
CA THR A 448 -45.95 -31.03 -21.13
C THR A 448 -46.91 -31.47 -20.04
N ILE A 449 -48.02 -32.11 -20.41
CA ILE A 449 -48.97 -32.74 -19.48
C ILE A 449 -48.85 -34.24 -19.64
N ASN A 450 -48.53 -34.95 -18.57
CA ASN A 450 -48.47 -36.41 -18.58
C ASN A 450 -49.80 -36.98 -18.09
N TRP A 451 -50.40 -37.89 -18.87
CA TRP A 451 -51.71 -38.46 -18.53
C TRP A 451 -51.59 -39.78 -17.78
N LYS A 452 -52.28 -39.86 -16.65
CA LYS A 452 -52.35 -41.04 -15.78
C LYS A 452 -53.53 -41.93 -16.15
N ASN A 453 -53.33 -43.24 -16.03
CA ASN A 453 -54.37 -44.26 -16.28
C ASN A 453 -55.04 -44.14 -17.66
N ALA A 454 -54.36 -43.53 -18.63
CA ALA A 454 -54.86 -43.47 -19.99
C ALA A 454 -54.89 -44.89 -20.59
N PRO A 455 -55.89 -45.23 -21.42
CA PRO A 455 -56.02 -46.57 -22.03
C PRO A 455 -54.83 -46.87 -22.96
N TYR A 456 -54.71 -48.10 -23.48
CA TYR A 456 -53.70 -48.39 -24.51
C TYR A 456 -54.03 -47.77 -25.88
N SER A 457 -55.31 -47.54 -26.15
CA SER A 457 -55.85 -46.99 -27.39
C SER A 457 -57.17 -46.30 -27.06
N LEU A 458 -57.28 -44.99 -27.34
CA LEU A 458 -58.52 -44.24 -27.15
C LEU A 458 -59.54 -44.65 -28.22
N GLN A 459 -59.09 -44.89 -29.45
CA GLN A 459 -59.93 -45.42 -30.51
C GLN A 459 -60.64 -46.71 -30.11
N ASP A 460 -59.92 -47.66 -29.48
CA ASP A 460 -60.49 -48.94 -29.05
C ASP A 460 -61.46 -48.77 -27.87
N LEU A 461 -61.08 -47.93 -26.89
CA LEU A 461 -61.92 -47.65 -25.72
C LEU A 461 -63.29 -47.10 -26.15
N TYR A 462 -63.29 -46.17 -27.12
CA TYR A 462 -64.48 -45.50 -27.61
C TYR A 462 -65.15 -46.18 -28.81
N SER A 463 -64.76 -47.40 -29.20
CA SER A 463 -65.31 -48.11 -30.36
C SER A 463 -66.84 -48.28 -30.37
N GLY A 464 -67.48 -48.32 -29.19
CA GLY A 464 -68.94 -48.39 -29.03
C GLY A 464 -69.68 -47.04 -29.10
N TYR A 465 -68.98 -45.92 -29.26
CA TYR A 465 -69.56 -44.57 -29.21
C TYR A 465 -69.98 -44.07 -30.59
N VAL A 466 -71.17 -44.48 -31.04
CA VAL A 466 -71.65 -44.25 -32.43
C VAL A 466 -72.64 -43.10 -32.59
N ILE A 467 -72.87 -42.31 -31.52
CA ILE A 467 -73.78 -41.15 -31.54
C ILE A 467 -73.05 -39.90 -31.03
N GLN A 468 -73.40 -38.75 -31.59
CA GLN A 468 -72.86 -37.46 -31.17
C GLN A 468 -73.52 -36.99 -29.86
N PRO A 469 -72.84 -36.11 -29.08
CA PRO A 469 -73.48 -35.34 -28.03
C PRO A 469 -74.78 -34.68 -28.52
N ASP A 470 -75.79 -34.63 -27.65
CA ASP A 470 -77.15 -34.09 -27.94
C ASP A 470 -77.99 -34.81 -29.02
N GLN A 471 -77.51 -35.93 -29.58
CA GLN A 471 -78.27 -36.71 -30.54
C GLN A 471 -79.33 -37.59 -29.85
N ASN A 472 -80.61 -37.29 -30.05
CA ASN A 472 -81.71 -38.14 -29.60
C ASN A 472 -82.05 -39.19 -30.67
N ILE A 473 -81.92 -40.47 -30.34
CA ILE A 473 -82.24 -41.57 -31.25
C ILE A 473 -83.14 -42.59 -30.56
N SER A 474 -84.04 -43.22 -31.32
CA SER A 474 -84.80 -44.36 -30.81
C SER A 474 -83.97 -45.64 -30.87
N VAL A 475 -84.40 -46.69 -30.15
CA VAL A 475 -83.76 -48.02 -30.22
C VAL A 475 -83.73 -48.55 -31.67
N LYS A 476 -84.79 -48.32 -32.45
CA LYS A 476 -84.85 -48.75 -33.86
C LYS A 476 -83.81 -48.03 -34.72
N ASP A 477 -83.60 -46.73 -34.48
CA ASP A 477 -82.61 -45.94 -35.22
C ASP A 477 -81.19 -46.31 -34.80
N PHE A 478 -80.98 -46.62 -33.51
CA PHE A 478 -79.72 -47.16 -32.99
C PHE A 478 -79.35 -48.49 -33.63
N GLU A 479 -80.33 -49.39 -33.79
CA GLU A 479 -80.15 -50.66 -34.48
C GLU A 479 -79.74 -50.47 -35.96
N ALA A 480 -80.29 -49.47 -36.63
CA ALA A 480 -80.02 -49.16 -38.04
C ALA A 480 -78.67 -48.43 -38.29
N LEU A 481 -78.07 -47.81 -37.26
CA LEU A 481 -76.79 -47.10 -37.39
C LEU A 481 -75.64 -48.04 -37.80
N LYS A 482 -74.82 -47.62 -38.77
CA LYS A 482 -73.58 -48.29 -39.13
C LYS A 482 -72.52 -48.00 -38.06
N SER A 483 -71.79 -49.02 -37.60
CA SER A 483 -70.96 -49.05 -36.38
C SER A 483 -69.69 -48.18 -36.38
N ALA A 484 -69.67 -47.03 -37.04
CA ALA A 484 -68.52 -46.13 -36.98
C ALA A 484 -68.55 -45.33 -35.67
N SER A 485 -67.50 -45.45 -34.86
CA SER A 485 -67.34 -44.62 -33.66
C SER A 485 -67.12 -43.15 -34.05
N VAL A 486 -67.62 -42.25 -33.21
CA VAL A 486 -67.34 -40.82 -33.25
C VAL A 486 -65.85 -40.54 -32.99
N VAL A 487 -65.20 -41.36 -32.16
CA VAL A 487 -63.76 -41.30 -31.89
C VAL A 487 -63.04 -42.19 -32.91
N GLY A 488 -62.68 -41.59 -34.05
CA GLY A 488 -62.06 -42.30 -35.17
C GLY A 488 -60.57 -42.62 -34.99
N SER A 489 -59.90 -41.95 -34.04
CA SER A 489 -58.46 -42.01 -33.80
C SER A 489 -58.14 -41.37 -32.45
N ASP A 490 -56.92 -41.63 -31.93
CA ASP A 490 -56.47 -41.10 -30.64
C ASP A 490 -56.33 -39.56 -30.63
N ASP A 491 -56.20 -38.92 -31.79
CA ASP A 491 -56.13 -37.45 -31.95
C ASP A 491 -57.51 -36.75 -31.95
N TYR A 492 -58.58 -37.49 -31.69
CA TYR A 492 -59.95 -36.97 -31.69
C TYR A 492 -60.17 -35.85 -30.66
N PHE A 493 -59.63 -36.01 -29.45
CA PHE A 493 -59.80 -35.04 -28.37
C PHE A 493 -58.84 -33.88 -28.54
N LYS A 494 -59.41 -32.71 -28.80
CA LYS A 494 -58.66 -31.49 -29.12
C LYS A 494 -58.98 -30.36 -28.15
N ALA A 495 -58.03 -29.46 -28.00
CA ALA A 495 -58.20 -28.23 -27.25
C ALA A 495 -57.69 -27.01 -28.02
N ASP A 496 -58.21 -25.85 -27.65
CA ASP A 496 -57.68 -24.55 -28.07
C ASP A 496 -56.88 -23.95 -26.89
N ILE A 497 -55.74 -23.30 -27.19
CA ILE A 497 -54.89 -22.65 -26.20
C ILE A 497 -55.08 -21.13 -26.28
N GLY A 498 -55.47 -20.54 -25.16
CA GLY A 498 -55.53 -19.09 -24.96
C GLY A 498 -54.40 -18.59 -24.08
N LEU A 499 -53.91 -17.38 -24.36
CA LEU A 499 -53.02 -16.60 -23.51
C LEU A 499 -53.76 -15.33 -23.06
N LEU A 500 -53.85 -15.11 -21.76
CA LEU A 500 -54.36 -13.86 -21.19
C LEU A 500 -53.23 -12.84 -21.16
N ASP A 501 -53.36 -11.77 -21.96
CA ASP A 501 -52.43 -10.64 -22.01
C ASP A 501 -53.21 -9.33 -21.93
N LYS A 502 -52.84 -8.44 -20.99
CA LYS A 502 -53.53 -7.15 -20.74
C LYS A 502 -55.04 -7.31 -20.63
N GLU A 503 -55.47 -8.20 -19.74
CA GLU A 503 -56.89 -8.52 -19.50
C GLU A 503 -57.66 -9.06 -20.72
N THR A 504 -56.98 -9.37 -21.82
CA THR A 504 -57.59 -9.87 -23.07
C THR A 504 -57.09 -11.27 -23.40
N TRP A 505 -58.01 -12.18 -23.73
CA TRP A 505 -57.64 -13.52 -24.19
C TRP A 505 -57.29 -13.52 -25.68
N TYR A 506 -56.07 -13.91 -26.00
CA TYR A 506 -55.60 -14.15 -27.36
C TYR A 506 -55.47 -15.65 -27.61
N THR A 507 -55.86 -16.11 -28.80
CA THR A 507 -55.66 -17.51 -29.15
C THR A 507 -54.21 -17.75 -29.57
N ALA A 508 -53.51 -18.60 -28.82
CA ALA A 508 -52.13 -18.98 -29.08
C ALA A 508 -52.02 -20.18 -30.03
N SER A 509 -52.92 -21.16 -29.90
CA SER A 509 -52.96 -22.34 -30.77
C SER A 509 -54.38 -22.88 -30.87
N HIS A 510 -54.70 -23.50 -32.00
CA HIS A 510 -55.99 -24.13 -32.25
C HIS A 510 -55.82 -25.62 -32.52
N ASP A 511 -56.82 -26.40 -32.14
CA ASP A 511 -56.90 -27.84 -32.49
C ASP A 511 -55.68 -28.66 -32.03
N ILE A 512 -55.11 -28.34 -30.86
CA ILE A 512 -54.02 -29.14 -30.28
C ILE A 512 -54.53 -30.51 -29.88
N THR A 513 -53.76 -31.55 -30.19
CA THR A 513 -54.07 -32.92 -29.76
C THR A 513 -53.79 -33.06 -28.26
N LEU A 514 -54.77 -33.54 -27.49
CA LEU A 514 -54.58 -33.74 -26.05
C LEU A 514 -53.81 -35.04 -25.74
N PHE A 515 -53.97 -36.08 -26.55
CA PHE A 515 -53.39 -37.39 -26.28
C PHE A 515 -52.48 -37.84 -27.42
N ASP A 516 -51.25 -37.35 -27.40
CA ASP A 516 -50.22 -37.86 -28.29
C ASP A 516 -49.49 -39.03 -27.62
N LYS A 517 -49.45 -40.16 -28.32
CA LYS A 517 -48.83 -41.40 -27.81
C LYS A 517 -47.32 -41.34 -27.98
N ALA A 518 -46.60 -41.37 -26.85
CA ALA A 518 -45.14 -41.42 -26.83
C ALA A 518 -44.65 -42.46 -25.81
N GLU A 519 -43.79 -43.37 -26.25
CA GLU A 519 -43.13 -44.38 -25.39
C GLU A 519 -44.09 -45.21 -24.51
N GLY A 520 -45.32 -45.45 -24.98
CA GLY A 520 -46.31 -46.27 -24.27
C GLY A 520 -47.20 -45.52 -23.27
N SER A 521 -47.07 -44.20 -23.17
CA SER A 521 -47.94 -43.31 -22.40
C SER A 521 -48.52 -42.19 -23.28
N TYR A 522 -49.59 -41.55 -22.84
CA TYR A 522 -50.12 -40.36 -23.53
C TYR A 522 -49.61 -39.09 -22.86
N ARG A 523 -49.23 -38.12 -23.68
CA ARG A 523 -48.84 -36.78 -23.23
C ARG A 523 -49.47 -35.70 -24.12
N THR A 524 -49.66 -34.52 -23.56
CA THR A 524 -49.92 -33.29 -24.33
C THR A 524 -48.64 -32.47 -24.37
N CYS A 525 -48.19 -32.03 -25.55
CA CYS A 525 -47.09 -31.08 -25.69
C CYS A 525 -47.57 -29.88 -26.51
N PHE A 526 -47.39 -28.66 -26.00
CA PHE A 526 -47.63 -27.45 -26.79
C PHE A 526 -46.68 -26.32 -26.40
N SER A 527 -46.45 -25.42 -27.36
CA SER A 527 -45.61 -24.23 -27.18
C SER A 527 -46.46 -22.97 -27.30
N VAL A 528 -46.22 -22.01 -26.43
CA VAL A 528 -46.80 -20.67 -26.50
C VAL A 528 -45.68 -19.65 -26.61
N SER A 529 -45.88 -18.58 -27.37
CA SER A 529 -44.95 -17.47 -27.48
C SER A 529 -45.58 -16.19 -26.94
N SER A 530 -44.75 -15.28 -26.43
CA SER A 530 -45.19 -13.98 -25.93
C SER A 530 -45.72 -13.09 -27.07
N ILE A 531 -46.75 -12.29 -26.78
CA ILE A 531 -47.39 -11.39 -27.76
C ILE A 531 -46.87 -9.95 -27.61
N SER A 532 -46.73 -9.48 -26.37
CA SER A 532 -46.44 -8.07 -26.08
C SER A 532 -44.94 -7.75 -26.06
N GLY A 533 -44.10 -8.76 -25.80
CA GLY A 533 -42.66 -8.58 -25.52
C GLY A 533 -42.37 -7.72 -24.28
N LYS A 534 -43.36 -7.47 -23.41
CA LYS A 534 -43.24 -6.66 -22.20
C LYS A 534 -43.43 -7.50 -20.95
N PRO A 535 -42.67 -7.24 -19.87
CA PRO A 535 -42.81 -7.97 -18.62
C PRO A 535 -44.17 -7.66 -17.97
N GLY A 536 -44.78 -8.65 -17.31
CA GLY A 536 -45.97 -8.48 -16.48
C GLY A 536 -47.28 -8.23 -17.23
N THR A 537 -47.33 -8.35 -18.56
CA THR A 537 -48.59 -8.17 -19.31
C THR A 537 -49.40 -9.44 -19.43
N SER A 538 -48.74 -10.60 -19.43
CA SER A 538 -49.36 -11.91 -19.51
C SER A 538 -49.65 -12.45 -18.11
N GLU A 539 -50.73 -13.20 -17.92
CA GLU A 539 -51.14 -13.65 -16.56
C GLU A 539 -51.45 -15.15 -16.47
N SER A 540 -52.05 -15.74 -17.51
CA SER A 540 -52.53 -17.12 -17.48
C SER A 540 -52.57 -17.71 -18.88
N LEU A 541 -52.32 -19.01 -18.97
CA LEU A 541 -52.69 -19.84 -20.11
C LEU A 541 -54.04 -20.50 -19.83
N ARG A 542 -54.85 -20.74 -20.87
CA ARG A 542 -56.12 -21.47 -20.80
C ARG A 542 -56.16 -22.54 -21.87
N VAL A 543 -56.34 -23.79 -21.47
CA VAL A 543 -56.63 -24.92 -22.34
C VAL A 543 -58.15 -25.11 -22.35
N THR A 544 -58.79 -25.02 -23.52
CA THR A 544 -60.26 -25.12 -23.66
C THR A 544 -60.63 -26.35 -24.48
N LEU A 545 -61.43 -27.26 -23.93
CA LEU A 545 -61.86 -28.47 -24.65
C LEU A 545 -62.78 -28.15 -25.83
N LYS A 546 -62.51 -28.72 -27.02
CA LYS A 546 -63.40 -28.58 -28.20
C LYS A 546 -64.51 -29.63 -28.25
N GLN A 547 -64.31 -30.75 -27.57
CA GLN A 547 -65.26 -31.86 -27.46
C GLN A 547 -65.43 -32.28 -26.00
N SER A 548 -66.58 -32.87 -25.63
CA SER A 548 -66.71 -33.60 -24.36
C SER A 548 -66.00 -34.96 -24.45
N PHE A 549 -65.74 -35.60 -23.31
CA PHE A 549 -65.27 -37.00 -23.28
C PHE A 549 -66.43 -38.01 -23.36
N LEU A 550 -67.57 -37.59 -23.93
CA LEU A 550 -68.74 -38.42 -24.20
C LEU A 550 -69.38 -39.08 -22.96
N GLN A 551 -69.09 -38.58 -21.76
CA GLN A 551 -69.75 -38.99 -20.51
C GLN A 551 -71.26 -38.72 -20.53
N ASP A 552 -71.67 -37.64 -21.19
CA ASP A 552 -73.07 -37.25 -21.39
C ASP A 552 -73.83 -38.23 -22.30
N VAL A 553 -73.09 -38.96 -23.13
CA VAL A 553 -73.62 -39.92 -24.11
C VAL A 553 -73.60 -41.35 -23.57
N TYR A 554 -72.63 -41.69 -22.72
CA TYR A 554 -72.41 -43.06 -22.22
C TYR A 554 -73.66 -43.73 -21.61
N PRO A 555 -74.41 -43.13 -20.66
CA PRO A 555 -75.60 -43.78 -20.08
C PRO A 555 -76.69 -44.08 -21.10
N LYS A 556 -76.85 -43.18 -22.10
CA LYS A 556 -77.81 -43.35 -23.18
C LYS A 556 -77.39 -44.50 -24.10
N LEU A 557 -76.14 -44.52 -24.54
CA LEU A 557 -75.61 -45.60 -25.37
C LEU A 557 -75.63 -46.95 -24.66
N TYR A 558 -75.27 -46.99 -23.37
CA TYR A 558 -75.31 -48.20 -22.56
C TYR A 558 -76.74 -48.77 -22.48
N THR A 559 -77.72 -47.90 -22.23
CA THR A 559 -79.15 -48.28 -22.19
C THR A 559 -79.67 -48.74 -23.56
N LEU A 560 -79.31 -48.03 -24.63
CA LEU A 560 -79.69 -48.37 -26.01
C LEU A 560 -79.07 -49.71 -26.47
N ALA A 561 -77.81 -49.97 -26.10
CA ALA A 561 -77.13 -51.23 -26.37
C ALA A 561 -77.81 -52.40 -25.66
N LEU A 562 -78.15 -52.25 -24.37
CA LEU A 562 -78.86 -53.28 -23.59
C LEU A 562 -80.32 -53.48 -24.03
N SER A 563 -80.97 -52.43 -24.55
CA SER A 563 -82.36 -52.49 -25.03
C SER A 563 -82.49 -52.95 -26.49
N SER A 564 -81.37 -53.07 -27.22
CA SER A 564 -81.34 -53.50 -28.62
C SER A 564 -81.49 -55.02 -28.76
N ASN A 565 -82.03 -55.47 -29.90
CA ASN A 565 -82.17 -56.89 -30.18
C ASN A 565 -80.78 -57.57 -30.24
N PRO A 566 -80.53 -58.65 -29.47
CA PRO A 566 -79.26 -59.38 -29.47
C PRO A 566 -78.77 -59.79 -30.86
N GLU A 567 -79.66 -60.06 -31.82
CA GLU A 567 -79.29 -60.43 -33.20
C GLU A 567 -78.61 -59.30 -33.99
N LYS A 568 -78.67 -58.05 -33.50
CA LYS A 568 -78.05 -56.87 -34.14
C LYS A 568 -76.59 -56.65 -33.75
N ASN A 569 -76.04 -57.42 -32.80
CA ASN A 569 -74.64 -57.38 -32.37
C ASN A 569 -74.09 -55.95 -32.12
N LYS A 570 -74.83 -55.12 -31.38
CA LYS A 570 -74.35 -53.79 -31.00
C LYS A 570 -73.33 -53.90 -29.88
N LEU A 571 -72.21 -53.20 -30.02
CA LEU A 571 -71.17 -53.11 -29.00
C LEU A 571 -71.72 -52.36 -27.78
N ILE A 572 -71.53 -52.93 -26.60
CA ILE A 572 -71.77 -52.23 -25.34
C ILE A 572 -70.60 -51.24 -25.18
N PRO A 573 -70.88 -49.93 -25.02
CA PRO A 573 -69.81 -48.94 -24.85
C PRO A 573 -69.04 -49.20 -23.55
N ASN A 574 -67.71 -49.05 -23.59
CA ASN A 574 -66.88 -49.01 -22.37
C ASN A 574 -67.10 -47.70 -21.62
N GLU A 575 -66.80 -47.67 -20.32
CA GLU A 575 -66.81 -46.42 -19.55
C GLU A 575 -65.79 -45.42 -20.15
N PRO A 576 -66.17 -44.15 -20.36
CA PRO A 576 -65.31 -43.18 -21.01
C PRO A 576 -64.14 -42.80 -20.10
N TYR A 577 -62.97 -42.62 -20.70
CA TYR A 577 -61.79 -42.14 -19.97
C TYR A 577 -61.99 -40.69 -19.51
N ILE A 578 -61.83 -40.46 -18.21
CA ILE A 578 -61.84 -39.12 -17.62
C ILE A 578 -60.39 -38.61 -17.63
N PRO A 579 -60.08 -37.48 -18.28
CA PRO A 579 -58.73 -36.93 -18.33
C PRO A 579 -58.16 -36.74 -16.94
N PHE A 580 -57.16 -37.54 -16.61
CA PHE A 580 -56.54 -37.54 -15.30
C PHE A 580 -55.05 -37.29 -15.48
N ALA A 581 -54.61 -36.08 -15.17
CA ALA A 581 -53.20 -35.70 -15.33
C ALA A 581 -52.40 -36.22 -14.14
N GLU A 582 -51.24 -36.82 -14.41
CA GLU A 582 -50.27 -37.22 -13.39
C GLU A 582 -49.53 -36.02 -12.84
N ASP A 583 -48.92 -35.25 -13.75
CA ASP A 583 -48.23 -34.01 -13.49
C ASP A 583 -48.20 -33.13 -14.74
N ILE A 584 -47.67 -31.93 -14.56
CA ILE A 584 -47.42 -30.95 -15.61
C ILE A 584 -46.01 -30.42 -15.45
N GLU A 585 -45.33 -30.25 -16.58
CA GLU A 585 -43.99 -29.70 -16.66
C GLU A 585 -44.00 -28.46 -17.55
N LEU A 586 -43.38 -27.39 -17.06
CA LEU A 586 -43.21 -26.13 -17.79
C LEU A 586 -41.72 -25.87 -18.03
N ASN A 587 -41.38 -25.54 -19.26
CA ASN A 587 -40.10 -24.98 -19.64
C ASN A 587 -40.33 -23.58 -20.21
N TYR A 588 -39.46 -22.61 -19.92
CA TYR A 588 -39.59 -21.29 -20.51
C TYR A 588 -38.23 -20.65 -20.79
N SER A 589 -38.23 -19.73 -21.75
CA SER A 589 -37.08 -18.84 -22.01
C SER A 589 -37.48 -17.38 -21.86
N ALA A 590 -36.58 -16.56 -21.31
CA ALA A 590 -36.76 -15.13 -21.16
C ALA A 590 -35.44 -14.38 -21.39
N TYR A 591 -35.52 -13.10 -21.77
CA TYR A 591 -34.33 -12.28 -22.02
C TYR A 591 -34.57 -10.80 -21.71
N GLU A 592 -33.48 -10.09 -21.43
CA GLU A 592 -33.50 -8.66 -21.14
C GLU A 592 -32.14 -8.04 -21.49
N THR A 593 -32.15 -6.76 -21.86
CA THR A 593 -30.95 -6.00 -22.18
C THR A 593 -30.79 -4.83 -21.21
N ALA A 594 -29.54 -4.51 -20.84
CA ALA A 594 -29.21 -3.41 -19.93
C ALA A 594 -29.44 -2.03 -20.59
N TYR A 595 -29.08 -1.89 -21.87
CA TYR A 595 -29.13 -0.62 -22.59
C TYR A 595 -30.02 -0.73 -23.83
N SER A 596 -30.87 0.27 -24.06
CA SER A 596 -31.72 0.36 -25.25
C SER A 596 -31.23 1.49 -26.15
N TYR A 597 -30.71 1.14 -27.33
CA TYR A 597 -30.28 2.12 -28.34
C TYR A 597 -31.42 2.62 -29.24
N LEU A 598 -32.62 2.08 -29.05
CA LEU A 598 -33.83 2.41 -29.83
C LEU A 598 -34.69 3.49 -29.17
N SER A 599 -34.53 3.69 -27.86
CA SER A 599 -35.16 4.75 -27.08
C SER A 599 -34.09 5.81 -26.77
N ARG A 600 -33.96 6.80 -27.65
CA ARG A 600 -33.17 8.00 -27.36
C ARG A 600 -33.95 8.88 -26.40
N ASP A 601 -33.30 9.27 -25.32
CA ASP A 601 -33.65 10.36 -24.43
C ASP A 601 -33.81 11.65 -25.26
N GLU A 602 -34.45 12.70 -24.73
CA GLU A 602 -34.61 14.00 -25.41
C GLU A 602 -33.25 14.63 -25.87
N GLU A 603 -32.13 14.13 -25.33
CA GLU A 603 -30.75 14.53 -25.63
C GLU A 603 -29.94 13.55 -26.51
N GLY A 604 -30.54 12.44 -26.96
CA GLY A 604 -29.90 11.53 -27.92
C GLY A 604 -28.94 10.47 -27.35
N GLN A 605 -28.85 10.35 -26.02
CA GLN A 605 -28.10 9.30 -25.31
C GLN A 605 -28.86 7.95 -25.30
N ALA A 606 -28.23 6.88 -24.83
CA ALA A 606 -28.86 5.58 -24.66
C ALA A 606 -29.49 5.48 -23.28
N SER A 607 -30.79 5.17 -23.22
CA SER A 607 -31.51 5.07 -21.95
C SER A 607 -31.22 3.75 -21.22
N LYS A 608 -30.98 3.84 -19.90
CA LYS A 608 -30.89 2.68 -19.01
C LYS A 608 -32.25 1.97 -18.97
N ASN A 609 -32.26 0.65 -19.11
CA ASN A 609 -33.48 -0.13 -18.92
C ASN A 609 -33.71 -0.34 -17.41
N SER A 610 -34.89 0.01 -16.92
CA SER A 610 -35.24 -0.15 -15.49
C SER A 610 -35.28 -1.60 -15.00
N GLY A 611 -35.39 -2.58 -15.90
CA GLY A 611 -35.42 -4.01 -15.54
C GLY A 611 -34.06 -4.66 -15.27
N MET A 612 -32.95 -3.98 -15.62
CA MET A 612 -31.61 -4.53 -15.50
C MET A 612 -30.58 -3.44 -15.19
N GLN A 613 -29.85 -3.61 -14.08
CA GLN A 613 -28.78 -2.72 -13.64
C GLN A 613 -27.44 -3.45 -13.71
N VAL A 614 -26.40 -2.73 -14.08
CA VAL A 614 -25.03 -3.24 -14.13
C VAL A 614 -24.22 -2.50 -13.09
N TYR A 615 -23.44 -3.23 -12.31
CA TYR A 615 -22.60 -2.70 -11.23
C TYR A 615 -21.13 -3.05 -11.51
N HIS A 616 -20.24 -2.12 -11.20
CA HIS A 616 -18.83 -2.39 -11.06
C HIS A 616 -18.57 -2.98 -9.66
N GLU A 617 -17.80 -4.07 -9.61
CA GLU A 617 -17.18 -4.57 -8.38
C GLU A 617 -15.78 -3.97 -8.31
N ASP A 618 -15.65 -2.90 -7.52
CA ASP A 618 -14.40 -2.20 -7.28
C ASP A 618 -13.72 -2.79 -6.03
N VAL A 619 -12.46 -2.42 -5.83
CA VAL A 619 -11.55 -2.96 -4.80
C VAL A 619 -12.19 -2.94 -3.40
N PHE A 620 -12.92 -1.88 -3.08
CA PHE A 620 -13.47 -1.64 -1.73
C PHE A 620 -15.00 -1.51 -1.68
N GLY A 621 -15.70 -1.71 -2.80
CA GLY A 621 -17.15 -1.54 -2.83
C GLY A 621 -17.76 -1.65 -4.23
N GLN A 622 -19.09 -1.53 -4.30
CA GLN A 622 -19.86 -1.70 -5.54
C GLN A 622 -20.62 -0.44 -5.90
N TYR A 623 -20.63 -0.06 -7.17
CA TYR A 623 -21.42 1.08 -7.65
C TYR A 623 -22.02 0.81 -9.02
N GLU A 624 -23.17 1.43 -9.29
CA GLU A 624 -23.84 1.26 -10.57
C GLU A 624 -23.00 1.86 -11.70
N LYS A 625 -22.86 1.09 -12.78
CA LYS A 625 -22.15 1.52 -13.98
C LYS A 625 -22.95 2.61 -14.69
N GLU A 626 -22.32 3.74 -14.95
CA GLU A 626 -22.93 4.78 -15.80
C GLU A 626 -22.90 4.40 -17.28
N VAL A 627 -23.88 4.87 -18.06
CA VAL A 627 -23.98 4.55 -19.49
C VAL A 627 -22.72 4.97 -20.26
N GLU A 628 -22.12 6.10 -19.88
CA GLU A 628 -20.93 6.67 -20.53
C GLU A 628 -19.62 6.00 -20.10
N THR A 629 -19.60 5.18 -19.05
CA THR A 629 -18.36 4.53 -18.59
C THR A 629 -17.89 3.45 -19.57
N THR A 630 -16.59 3.44 -19.84
CA THR A 630 -15.95 2.74 -20.97
C THR A 630 -15.46 1.33 -20.66
N GLY A 631 -15.66 0.75 -19.48
CA GLY A 631 -15.20 -0.60 -19.13
C GLY A 631 -16.34 -1.51 -18.69
N LEU A 632 -16.15 -2.84 -18.75
CA LEU A 632 -17.04 -3.80 -18.08
C LEU A 632 -16.75 -3.86 -16.57
N VAL A 633 -15.49 -3.67 -16.22
CA VAL A 633 -14.94 -3.65 -14.86
C VAL A 633 -14.38 -2.26 -14.54
N PRO A 634 -14.22 -1.87 -13.26
CA PRO A 634 -13.55 -0.62 -12.92
C PRO A 634 -12.13 -0.57 -13.49
N VAL A 635 -11.75 0.58 -14.06
CA VAL A 635 -10.42 0.78 -14.65
C VAL A 635 -9.51 1.46 -13.64
N HIS A 636 -8.47 0.74 -13.21
CA HIS A 636 -7.33 1.29 -12.49
C HIS A 636 -6.10 1.31 -13.41
N GLU A 637 -5.45 2.45 -13.51
CA GLU A 637 -4.19 2.58 -14.27
C GLU A 637 -3.04 1.93 -13.48
N THR A 638 -1.92 1.64 -14.15
CA THR A 638 -0.71 1.11 -13.51
C THR A 638 -0.21 2.04 -12.41
N GLY A 639 0.39 1.45 -11.38
CA GLY A 639 0.91 2.14 -10.20
C GLY A 639 -0.02 1.97 -9.01
N GLY A 640 0.10 2.84 -8.02
CA GLY A 640 -0.63 2.69 -6.76
C GLY A 640 -1.43 3.91 -6.33
N GLU A 641 -2.45 3.64 -5.53
CA GLU A 641 -3.48 4.58 -5.11
C GLU A 641 -3.62 4.55 -3.58
N LEU A 642 -3.46 5.71 -2.94
CA LEU A 642 -3.66 5.92 -1.51
C LEU A 642 -5.02 6.60 -1.30
N TYR A 643 -5.88 6.00 -0.50
CA TYR A 643 -7.21 6.49 -0.15
C TYR A 643 -7.23 6.94 1.32
N ILE A 644 -7.65 8.19 1.57
CA ILE A 644 -7.73 8.75 2.91
C ILE A 644 -9.18 9.18 3.16
N GLY A 645 -9.84 8.51 4.10
CA GLY A 645 -11.22 8.76 4.51
C GLY A 645 -11.25 9.73 5.68
N LEU A 646 -11.88 10.89 5.49
CA LEU A 646 -11.92 11.97 6.45
C LEU A 646 -13.33 12.17 7.02
N GLU A 647 -13.44 12.27 8.34
CA GLU A 647 -14.65 12.77 9.01
C GLU A 647 -14.68 14.30 8.92
N ALA A 648 -14.99 14.85 7.75
CA ALA A 648 -14.93 16.29 7.49
C ALA A 648 -16.24 16.86 6.93
N LEU A 649 -16.48 18.16 7.14
CA LEU A 649 -17.64 18.85 6.58
C LEU A 649 -17.29 19.53 5.24
N PRO A 650 -18.20 19.53 4.24
CA PRO A 650 -18.03 20.31 3.03
C PRO A 650 -17.75 21.79 3.30
N GLN A 651 -17.09 22.47 2.36
CA GLN A 651 -16.58 23.86 2.46
C GLN A 651 -15.50 24.13 3.52
N THR A 652 -15.11 23.16 4.33
CA THR A 652 -14.00 23.35 5.27
C THR A 652 -12.64 23.20 4.58
N THR A 653 -11.61 23.78 5.18
CA THR A 653 -10.23 23.59 4.75
C THR A 653 -9.60 22.54 5.65
N VAL A 654 -8.98 21.52 5.05
CA VAL A 654 -8.25 20.47 5.78
C VAL A 654 -6.77 20.71 5.57
N SER A 655 -6.01 20.63 6.67
CA SER A 655 -4.55 20.69 6.68
C SER A 655 -4.04 19.32 7.13
N LEU A 656 -3.45 18.57 6.20
CA LEU A 656 -3.03 17.18 6.39
C LEU A 656 -1.50 17.10 6.45
N LEU A 657 -0.93 16.72 7.60
CA LEU A 657 0.47 16.36 7.70
C LEU A 657 0.66 14.91 7.26
N ILE A 658 1.52 14.69 6.27
CA ILE A 658 1.99 13.36 5.89
C ILE A 658 3.43 13.26 6.39
N GLN A 659 3.61 12.54 7.51
CA GLN A 659 4.94 12.27 8.04
C GLN A 659 5.53 11.07 7.33
N MET A 660 6.72 11.24 6.75
CA MET A 660 7.43 10.21 6.02
C MET A 660 8.72 9.82 6.71
N LEU A 661 9.14 8.59 6.44
CA LEU A 661 10.46 8.10 6.77
C LEU A 661 11.39 8.36 5.59
N GLU A 662 11.97 9.55 5.55
CA GLU A 662 12.81 10.00 4.42
C GLU A 662 14.02 9.08 4.21
N GLY A 663 14.30 8.74 2.94
CA GLY A 663 15.38 7.81 2.57
C GLY A 663 14.97 6.33 2.59
N SER A 664 13.71 6.01 2.85
CA SER A 664 13.16 4.64 2.78
C SER A 664 12.71 4.20 1.38
N GLU A 665 12.70 5.11 0.41
CA GLU A 665 12.41 4.81 -0.98
C GLU A 665 13.51 3.97 -1.63
N ASN A 666 13.15 3.23 -2.68
CA ASN A 666 14.11 2.53 -3.50
C ASN A 666 14.88 3.51 -4.40
N ALA A 667 16.13 3.76 -4.05
CA ALA A 667 17.01 4.63 -4.82
C ALA A 667 17.35 4.12 -6.24
N LEU A 668 17.07 2.84 -6.53
CA LEU A 668 17.25 2.23 -7.85
C LEU A 668 15.97 2.31 -8.71
N ALA A 669 14.83 2.67 -8.13
CA ALA A 669 13.61 2.89 -8.90
C ALA A 669 13.77 4.11 -9.82
N ASP A 670 13.08 4.09 -10.95
CA ASP A 670 13.11 5.20 -11.90
C ASP A 670 12.65 6.49 -11.23
N PRO A 671 13.42 7.58 -11.32
CA PRO A 671 13.05 8.84 -10.70
C PRO A 671 11.84 9.45 -11.40
N PHE A 672 10.99 10.15 -10.64
CA PHE A 672 9.93 10.97 -11.20
C PHE A 672 10.47 11.97 -12.21
N GLU A 673 9.82 12.07 -13.37
CA GLU A 673 10.13 13.11 -14.34
C GLU A 673 9.79 14.50 -13.79
N GLU A 674 10.42 15.55 -14.34
CA GLU A 674 10.25 16.92 -13.83
C GLU A 674 8.77 17.36 -13.81
N LYS A 675 7.99 16.96 -14.82
CA LYS A 675 6.56 17.28 -14.97
C LYS A 675 5.60 16.25 -14.38
N GLU A 676 6.13 15.20 -13.77
CA GLU A 676 5.33 14.13 -13.18
C GLU A 676 5.03 14.45 -11.72
N TYR A 677 3.77 14.28 -11.32
CA TYR A 677 3.28 14.59 -9.97
C TYR A 677 2.29 13.54 -9.49
N ILE A 678 2.19 13.38 -8.18
CA ILE A 678 1.11 12.63 -7.54
C ILE A 678 -0.21 13.35 -7.80
N ARG A 679 -1.13 12.69 -8.48
CA ARG A 679 -2.45 13.24 -8.82
C ARG A 679 -3.41 13.07 -7.65
N TRP A 680 -4.08 14.14 -7.26
CA TRP A 680 -5.02 14.15 -6.15
C TRP A 680 -6.45 14.25 -6.65
N HIS A 681 -7.32 13.42 -6.11
CA HIS A 681 -8.74 13.40 -6.42
C HIS A 681 -9.58 13.41 -5.15
N ILE A 682 -10.84 13.79 -5.26
CA ILE A 682 -11.83 13.73 -4.20
C ILE A 682 -13.09 13.01 -4.70
N LEU A 683 -13.68 12.16 -3.87
CA LEU A 683 -14.86 11.38 -4.24
C LEU A 683 -16.12 12.20 -4.01
N SER A 684 -16.97 12.32 -5.05
CA SER A 684 -18.31 12.89 -4.95
C SER A 684 -19.32 11.91 -5.56
N GLY A 685 -20.22 11.37 -4.74
CA GLY A 685 -20.99 10.19 -5.12
C GLY A 685 -20.02 9.04 -5.44
N ASN A 686 -20.18 8.38 -6.58
CA ASN A 686 -19.26 7.31 -6.99
C ASN A 686 -18.19 7.77 -8.01
N THR A 687 -18.04 9.10 -8.20
CA THR A 687 -17.17 9.69 -9.22
C THR A 687 -16.00 10.45 -8.59
N TRP A 688 -14.79 10.17 -9.08
CA TRP A 688 -13.58 10.91 -8.70
C TRP A 688 -13.50 12.25 -9.45
N LEU A 689 -13.37 13.34 -8.69
CA LEU A 689 -13.14 14.68 -9.21
C LEU A 689 -11.68 15.09 -8.96
N ASP A 690 -11.08 15.83 -9.89
CA ASP A 690 -9.73 16.37 -9.70
C ASP A 690 -9.70 17.37 -8.52
N LEU A 691 -8.78 17.17 -7.58
CA LEU A 691 -8.62 18.02 -6.40
C LEU A 691 -7.58 19.14 -6.63
N SER A 692 -6.83 19.11 -7.74
CA SER A 692 -5.70 20.01 -7.99
C SER A 692 -6.07 21.50 -7.85
N ASP A 693 -7.23 21.91 -8.35
CA ASP A 693 -7.72 23.30 -8.24
C ASP A 693 -8.10 23.72 -6.81
N TYR A 694 -8.31 22.76 -5.92
CA TYR A 694 -8.68 22.98 -4.52
C TYR A 694 -7.49 22.83 -3.55
N ILE A 695 -6.33 22.38 -4.02
CA ILE A 695 -5.10 22.32 -3.24
C ILE A 695 -4.54 23.74 -3.08
N LEU A 696 -4.44 24.16 -1.83
CA LEU A 696 -3.89 25.47 -1.43
C LEU A 696 -2.38 25.38 -1.20
N LYS A 697 -1.89 24.22 -0.74
CA LYS A 697 -0.49 23.98 -0.39
C LYS A 697 -0.18 22.49 -0.48
N ASN A 698 0.98 22.12 -1.02
CA ASN A 698 1.47 20.75 -0.98
C ASN A 698 3.00 20.74 -0.82
N GLU A 699 3.47 20.35 0.36
CA GLU A 699 4.90 20.34 0.70
C GLU A 699 5.54 18.94 0.59
N THR A 700 4.76 17.90 0.29
CA THR A 700 5.22 16.50 0.33
C THR A 700 6.20 16.12 -0.78
N ARG A 701 6.43 17.01 -1.75
CA ARG A 701 7.36 16.85 -2.89
C ARG A 701 7.33 15.45 -3.53
N LYS A 702 6.14 15.02 -3.99
CA LYS A 702 5.90 13.70 -4.60
C LYS A 702 6.08 12.53 -3.61
N PHE A 703 5.76 12.75 -2.33
CA PHE A 703 5.95 11.77 -1.26
C PHE A 703 7.42 11.38 -1.02
N LEU A 704 8.34 12.35 -1.11
CA LEU A 704 9.77 12.17 -0.85
C LEU A 704 10.26 12.88 0.42
N GLU A 705 9.47 13.81 0.97
CA GLU A 705 9.77 14.57 2.18
C GLU A 705 8.49 14.73 3.01
N SER A 706 8.64 14.80 4.33
CA SER A 706 7.51 15.09 5.22
C SER A 706 6.96 16.49 4.94
N GLY A 707 5.63 16.65 4.99
CA GLY A 707 5.05 17.96 4.70
C GLY A 707 3.54 18.04 4.84
N ILE A 708 3.02 19.27 4.75
CA ILE A 708 1.59 19.55 4.84
C ILE A 708 0.96 19.65 3.45
N VAL A 709 -0.14 18.93 3.25
CA VAL A 709 -1.08 19.10 2.15
C VAL A 709 -2.32 19.82 2.66
N ARG A 710 -2.57 21.04 2.20
CA ARG A 710 -3.72 21.85 2.58
C ARG A 710 -4.65 22.02 1.39
N PHE A 711 -5.92 21.68 1.54
CA PHE A 711 -6.91 21.78 0.47
C PHE A 711 -8.28 22.19 1.02
N ARG A 712 -9.13 22.73 0.15
CA ARG A 712 -10.53 23.06 0.48
C ARG A 712 -11.45 21.96 -0.02
N ILE A 713 -12.40 21.54 0.81
CA ILE A 713 -13.43 20.59 0.40
C ILE A 713 -14.48 21.35 -0.45
N PRO A 714 -14.82 20.88 -1.67
CA PRO A 714 -15.84 21.50 -2.51
C PRO A 714 -17.19 21.63 -1.79
N LYS A 715 -17.98 22.65 -2.16
CA LYS A 715 -19.29 22.91 -1.54
C LYS A 715 -20.30 21.83 -1.88
N ASP A 716 -20.35 21.44 -3.14
CA ASP A 716 -21.38 20.55 -3.70
C ASP A 716 -20.94 19.08 -3.65
N LEU A 717 -20.07 18.73 -2.69
CA LEU A 717 -19.57 17.37 -2.52
C LEU A 717 -20.68 16.46 -1.98
N ASN A 718 -20.99 15.40 -2.72
CA ASN A 718 -21.89 14.36 -2.25
C ASN A 718 -21.11 13.27 -1.51
N THR A 719 -21.27 13.20 -0.19
CA THR A 719 -20.63 12.18 0.66
C THR A 719 -21.39 10.86 0.71
N SER A 720 -22.51 10.74 -0.04
CA SER A 720 -23.25 9.49 -0.15
C SER A 720 -22.75 8.67 -1.32
N HIS A 721 -22.19 7.49 -1.04
CA HIS A 721 -21.58 6.63 -2.04
C HIS A 721 -21.43 5.19 -1.58
N THR A 722 -21.23 4.30 -2.54
CA THR A 722 -21.15 2.84 -2.32
C THR A 722 -19.82 2.24 -2.74
N ARG A 723 -18.96 3.03 -3.38
CA ARG A 723 -17.60 2.67 -3.78
C ARG A 723 -16.62 2.52 -2.61
N LEU A 724 -16.83 3.29 -1.54
CA LEU A 724 -16.06 3.30 -0.29
C LEU A 724 -17.02 3.50 0.90
N THR A 725 -16.51 3.43 2.14
CA THR A 725 -17.31 3.63 3.36
C THR A 725 -18.11 4.92 3.31
N ASP A 726 -19.44 4.79 3.31
CA ASP A 726 -20.41 5.87 3.15
C ASP A 726 -20.29 6.94 4.25
N GLY A 727 -20.56 8.20 3.91
CA GLY A 727 -20.60 9.32 4.85
C GLY A 727 -19.25 9.97 5.20
N LEU A 728 -18.13 9.43 4.70
CA LEU A 728 -16.80 10.05 4.82
C LEU A 728 -16.45 10.89 3.59
N VAL A 729 -15.58 11.88 3.76
CA VAL A 729 -14.95 12.60 2.65
C VAL A 729 -13.70 11.84 2.23
N TRP A 730 -13.72 11.21 1.06
CA TRP A 730 -12.57 10.46 0.53
C TRP A 730 -11.73 11.29 -0.41
N ILE A 731 -10.42 11.36 -0.12
CA ILE A 731 -9.41 11.84 -1.07
C ILE A 731 -8.54 10.68 -1.52
N ARG A 732 -8.07 10.74 -2.76
CA ARG A 732 -7.18 9.74 -3.37
C ARG A 732 -5.94 10.41 -3.92
N ALA A 733 -4.77 9.98 -3.46
CA ALA A 733 -3.49 10.28 -4.10
C ALA A 733 -3.12 9.12 -5.02
N LYS A 734 -2.64 9.41 -6.22
CA LYS A 734 -2.29 8.40 -7.23
C LYS A 734 -0.88 8.60 -7.77
N SER A 735 -0.12 7.51 -7.80
CA SER A 735 1.20 7.41 -8.42
C SER A 735 1.14 6.44 -9.60
N GLU A 736 1.80 6.77 -10.71
CA GLU A 736 1.99 5.87 -11.86
C GLU A 736 3.33 5.11 -11.79
N ARG A 737 4.16 5.41 -10.78
CA ARG A 737 5.44 4.74 -10.55
C ARG A 737 5.26 3.49 -9.69
N ASN A 738 6.33 2.68 -9.67
CA ASN A 738 6.46 1.58 -8.75
C ASN A 738 6.25 2.06 -7.29
N TYR A 739 5.67 1.21 -6.46
CA TYR A 739 5.25 1.57 -5.11
C TYR A 739 6.41 2.02 -4.22
N ASP A 740 7.62 1.53 -4.51
CA ASP A 740 8.84 1.81 -3.77
C ASP A 740 9.58 3.07 -4.25
N ALA A 741 9.08 3.78 -5.27
CA ALA A 741 9.64 5.04 -5.76
C ALA A 741 9.41 6.24 -4.81
N VAL A 742 8.58 6.06 -3.78
CA VAL A 742 8.24 7.06 -2.76
C VAL A 742 8.69 6.63 -1.37
N CYS A 743 8.73 7.52 -0.39
CA CYS A 743 9.05 7.14 0.98
C CYS A 743 7.89 6.41 1.67
N LYS A 744 8.22 5.54 2.62
CA LYS A 744 7.28 4.96 3.59
C LYS A 744 6.68 6.07 4.47
N VAL A 745 5.41 5.93 4.83
CA VAL A 745 4.67 6.86 5.70
C VAL A 745 4.73 6.37 7.14
N GLN A 746 5.04 7.27 8.08
CA GLN A 746 4.99 7.01 9.52
C GLN A 746 3.61 7.33 10.10
N GLY A 747 2.96 8.37 9.58
CA GLY A 747 1.64 8.78 10.05
C GLY A 747 1.01 9.87 9.21
N ILE A 748 -0.33 9.91 9.20
CA ILE A 748 -1.12 10.93 8.52
C ILE A 748 -2.01 11.60 9.55
N TYR A 749 -1.87 12.91 9.70
CA TYR A 749 -2.58 13.68 10.73
C TYR A 749 -3.31 14.87 10.12
N THR A 750 -4.46 15.20 10.70
CA THR A 750 -5.27 16.36 10.31
C THR A 750 -5.02 17.54 11.26
N GLN A 751 -5.43 18.74 10.86
CA GLN A 751 -5.30 19.97 11.64
C GLN A 751 -3.85 20.32 12.02
N ALA A 752 -2.91 20.00 11.13
CA ALA A 752 -1.50 20.27 11.35
C ALA A 752 -1.10 21.66 10.84
N VAL A 753 -0.20 22.32 11.58
CA VAL A 753 0.48 23.56 11.18
C VAL A 753 1.92 23.52 11.66
N GLN A 754 2.81 24.20 10.93
CA GLN A 754 4.20 24.35 11.30
C GLN A 754 4.37 25.51 12.30
N ALA A 755 5.22 25.30 13.30
CA ALA A 755 5.63 26.33 14.25
C ALA A 755 7.17 26.39 14.35
N GLU A 756 7.67 27.57 14.67
CA GLU A 756 9.11 27.88 14.74
C GLU A 756 9.46 28.38 16.14
N PHE A 757 10.66 28.06 16.62
CA PHE A 757 11.14 28.51 17.93
C PHE A 757 11.38 30.02 17.98
N GLU A 758 10.88 30.66 19.04
CA GLU A 758 11.08 32.08 19.32
C GLU A 758 12.07 32.22 20.49
N ASN A 759 13.27 32.71 20.17
CA ASN A 759 14.34 32.88 21.15
C ASN A 759 14.08 34.11 22.05
N HIS A 760 13.88 33.88 23.35
CA HIS A 760 13.73 34.91 24.38
C HIS A 760 14.92 34.91 25.35
N GLU A 761 16.13 35.04 24.82
CA GLU A 761 17.38 34.89 25.58
C GLU A 761 17.49 33.50 26.24
N ASN A 762 17.02 32.49 25.52
CA ASN A 762 17.06 31.10 25.94
C ASN A 762 18.46 30.50 25.78
N GLU A 763 18.68 29.40 26.50
CA GLU A 763 19.79 28.50 26.24
C GLU A 763 19.53 27.73 24.93
N LEU A 764 20.52 27.71 24.02
CA LEU A 764 20.34 27.30 22.62
C LEU A 764 20.95 25.94 22.28
N SER A 765 21.49 25.19 23.25
CA SER A 765 22.08 23.87 23.01
C SER A 765 21.10 22.87 22.40
N HIS A 766 19.81 22.98 22.75
CA HIS A 766 18.76 22.11 22.22
C HIS A 766 18.63 22.19 20.69
N LEU A 767 19.01 23.31 20.06
CA LEU A 767 18.97 23.46 18.60
C LEU A 767 19.90 22.47 17.88
N ASN A 768 20.88 21.90 18.58
CA ASN A 768 21.78 20.88 18.04
C ASN A 768 21.15 19.47 18.03
N THR A 769 20.26 19.17 18.99
CA THR A 769 19.61 17.84 19.12
C THR A 769 18.15 17.83 18.70
N GLY A 770 17.57 19.02 18.49
CA GLY A 770 16.13 19.22 18.35
C GLY A 770 15.37 19.11 19.68
N LEU A 771 14.14 19.60 19.66
CA LEU A 771 13.13 19.40 20.69
C LEU A 771 12.58 17.98 20.57
N PRO A 772 12.61 17.16 21.64
CA PRO A 772 12.04 15.82 21.61
C PRO A 772 10.54 15.82 21.28
N ALA A 773 10.06 14.74 20.66
CA ALA A 773 8.64 14.48 20.45
C ALA A 773 7.84 14.58 21.75
N ASP A 774 6.56 14.90 21.62
CA ASP A 774 5.57 15.05 22.70
C ASP A 774 5.92 16.10 23.77
N THR A 775 6.84 17.02 23.47
CA THR A 775 7.20 18.10 24.39
C THR A 775 6.12 19.18 24.41
N ILE A 776 5.63 19.60 23.24
CA ILE A 776 4.59 20.61 23.12
C ILE A 776 3.21 19.96 23.32
N THR A 777 2.61 20.24 24.49
CA THR A 777 1.31 19.65 24.89
C THR A 777 0.22 20.70 25.19
N LYS A 778 0.59 21.99 25.23
CA LYS A 778 -0.34 23.09 25.55
C LYS A 778 0.07 24.41 24.91
N LEU A 779 -0.92 25.28 24.74
CA LEU A 779 -0.72 26.68 24.38
C LEU A 779 -0.26 27.49 25.59
N ILE A 780 0.50 28.56 25.34
CA ILE A 780 0.84 29.55 26.39
C ILE A 780 -0.43 30.31 26.79
N THR A 781 -1.17 30.80 25.79
CA THR A 781 -2.47 31.44 26.00
C THR A 781 -3.57 30.43 25.70
N ARG A 782 -4.34 30.06 26.72
CA ARG A 782 -5.40 29.06 26.58
C ARG A 782 -6.52 29.54 25.66
N VAL A 783 -6.84 28.73 24.65
CA VAL A 783 -8.04 28.89 23.81
C VAL A 783 -9.08 27.84 24.23
N PRO A 784 -10.23 28.21 24.83
CA PRO A 784 -11.21 27.25 25.36
C PRO A 784 -11.73 26.21 24.36
N GLN A 785 -11.76 26.56 23.07
CA GLN A 785 -12.24 25.74 21.97
C GLN A 785 -11.22 24.68 21.53
N VAL A 786 -9.93 24.83 21.88
CA VAL A 786 -8.89 23.85 21.63
C VAL A 786 -8.85 22.86 22.80
N LYS A 787 -9.06 21.57 22.51
CA LYS A 787 -9.00 20.49 23.51
C LYS A 787 -7.56 20.16 23.87
N SER A 788 -6.72 20.00 22.86
CA SER A 788 -5.31 19.64 23.02
C SER A 788 -4.49 20.08 21.82
N VAL A 789 -3.20 20.20 22.04
CA VAL A 789 -2.19 20.42 21.01
C VAL A 789 -1.10 19.36 21.21
N SER A 790 -0.57 18.80 20.12
CA SER A 790 0.48 17.78 20.19
C SER A 790 1.53 17.96 19.10
N GLN A 791 2.76 17.55 19.41
CA GLN A 791 3.91 17.55 18.52
C GLN A 791 4.47 16.12 18.48
N PRO A 792 3.95 15.24 17.61
CA PRO A 792 4.25 13.81 17.64
C PRO A 792 5.68 13.44 17.21
N TYR A 793 6.42 14.36 16.60
CA TYR A 793 7.77 14.12 16.07
C TYR A 793 8.72 15.21 16.54
N ASN A 794 10.02 14.90 16.61
CA ASN A 794 11.08 15.84 17.01
C ASN A 794 11.07 17.12 16.15
N SER A 795 11.61 18.21 16.69
CA SER A 795 11.90 19.37 15.86
C SER A 795 13.01 19.10 14.86
N PHE A 796 13.03 19.90 13.80
CA PHE A 796 13.97 19.80 12.70
C PHE A 796 14.52 21.18 12.31
N ASP A 797 15.55 21.20 11.48
CA ASP A 797 16.20 22.40 10.93
C ASP A 797 16.79 23.42 11.92
N GLY A 798 16.86 23.13 13.22
CA GLY A 798 17.59 23.93 14.20
C GLY A 798 19.10 24.01 13.94
N LYS A 799 19.70 25.18 14.18
CA LYS A 799 21.15 25.33 14.27
C LYS A 799 21.50 26.23 15.45
N TYR A 800 22.38 25.77 16.32
CA TYR A 800 22.89 26.59 17.42
C TYR A 800 23.85 27.68 16.90
N LYS A 801 24.11 28.69 17.73
CA LYS A 801 25.04 29.76 17.38
C LYS A 801 26.45 29.20 17.20
N GLU A 802 27.10 29.59 16.11
CA GLU A 802 28.42 29.10 15.76
C GLU A 802 29.45 29.37 16.87
N THR A 803 30.14 28.31 17.30
CA THR A 803 31.21 28.40 18.31
C THR A 803 32.51 28.97 17.71
N ASP A 804 33.45 29.42 18.56
CA ASP A 804 34.77 29.90 18.11
C ASP A 804 35.47 28.89 17.17
N PRO A 805 35.55 27.58 17.50
CA PRO A 805 36.23 26.61 16.63
C PRO A 805 35.50 26.39 15.29
N GLU A 806 34.17 26.37 15.30
CA GLU A 806 33.38 26.21 14.06
C GLU A 806 33.49 27.42 13.15
N TYR A 807 33.52 28.62 13.74
CA TYR A 807 33.74 29.87 13.05
C TYR A 807 35.11 29.88 12.37
N TYR A 808 36.19 29.58 13.10
CA TYR A 808 37.53 29.52 12.52
C TYR A 808 37.62 28.48 11.39
N ARG A 809 36.97 27.32 11.58
CA ARG A 809 36.85 26.29 10.55
C ARG A 809 36.15 26.80 9.30
N ARG A 810 34.94 27.35 9.42
CA ARG A 810 34.15 27.85 8.28
C ARG A 810 34.89 28.96 7.54
N VAL A 811 35.49 29.91 8.26
CA VAL A 811 36.25 31.00 7.61
C VAL A 811 37.48 30.45 6.88
N SER A 812 38.23 29.56 7.52
CA SER A 812 39.41 28.91 6.90
C SER A 812 39.03 28.12 5.64
N GLU A 813 37.95 27.33 5.72
CA GLU A 813 37.41 26.61 4.57
C GLU A 813 36.98 27.59 3.46
N ARG A 814 36.21 28.62 3.80
CA ARG A 814 35.71 29.65 2.88
C ARG A 814 36.83 30.36 2.13
N LEU A 815 37.95 30.65 2.79
CA LEU A 815 39.13 31.28 2.18
C LEU A 815 39.86 30.34 1.21
N ARG A 816 39.79 29.03 1.45
CA ARG A 816 40.38 28.01 0.59
C ARG A 816 39.54 27.73 -0.65
N HIS A 817 38.29 27.27 -0.48
CA HIS A 817 37.44 26.90 -1.63
C HIS A 817 36.83 28.12 -2.34
N LYS A 818 36.82 29.31 -1.70
CA LYS A 818 36.31 30.57 -2.27
C LYS A 818 34.87 30.46 -2.81
N ASN A 819 34.07 29.57 -2.23
CA ASN A 819 32.70 29.26 -2.66
C ASN A 819 32.63 28.81 -4.12
N ARG A 820 33.59 27.98 -4.55
CA ARG A 820 33.63 27.33 -5.85
C ARG A 820 34.02 25.87 -5.68
N ALA A 821 33.34 24.99 -6.40
CA ALA A 821 33.60 23.56 -6.36
C ALA A 821 34.59 23.20 -7.49
N VAL A 822 35.88 23.10 -7.17
CA VAL A 822 36.96 22.87 -8.15
C VAL A 822 37.67 21.55 -7.91
N THR A 823 38.18 21.35 -6.69
CA THR A 823 38.88 20.14 -6.27
C THR A 823 37.94 19.22 -5.48
N GLN A 824 38.28 17.93 -5.38
CA GLN A 824 37.51 16.96 -4.55
C GLN A 824 37.26 17.49 -3.13
N TRP A 825 38.26 18.15 -2.53
CA TRP A 825 38.16 18.73 -1.20
C TRP A 825 37.08 19.83 -1.16
N ASP A 826 37.01 20.69 -2.18
CA ASP A 826 36.02 21.77 -2.24
C ASP A 826 34.61 21.21 -2.34
N TYR A 827 34.39 20.18 -3.16
CA TYR A 827 33.08 19.51 -3.26
C TYR A 827 32.63 18.93 -1.92
N GLU A 828 33.51 18.18 -1.25
CA GLU A 828 33.20 17.55 0.04
C GLU A 828 32.86 18.58 1.12
N HIS A 829 33.66 19.66 1.25
CA HIS A 829 33.46 20.64 2.32
C HIS A 829 32.29 21.58 2.04
N LEU A 830 32.03 21.94 0.78
CA LEU A 830 30.85 22.73 0.41
C LEU A 830 29.55 21.99 0.76
N VAL A 831 29.45 20.69 0.42
CA VAL A 831 28.27 19.88 0.77
C VAL A 831 28.12 19.77 2.29
N LEU A 832 29.19 19.39 3.01
CA LEU A 832 29.12 19.25 4.48
C LEU A 832 28.84 20.58 5.20
N GLN A 833 29.26 21.71 4.64
CA GLN A 833 28.99 23.03 5.22
C GLN A 833 27.52 23.42 5.06
N GLU A 834 26.97 23.25 3.87
CA GLU A 834 25.60 23.68 3.55
C GLU A 834 24.55 22.73 4.15
N PHE A 835 24.82 21.42 4.10
CA PHE A 835 23.90 20.34 4.48
C PHE A 835 24.39 19.59 5.74
N PRO A 836 24.15 20.12 6.96
CA PRO A 836 24.53 19.45 8.21
C PRO A 836 23.89 18.07 8.40
N GLU A 837 22.75 17.82 7.77
CA GLU A 837 22.10 16.52 7.74
C GLU A 837 22.90 15.45 6.99
N VAL A 838 23.94 15.84 6.24
CA VAL A 838 24.90 14.93 5.63
C VAL A 838 26.08 14.73 6.58
N PHE A 839 26.29 13.50 7.01
CA PHE A 839 27.38 13.12 7.90
C PHE A 839 28.71 12.97 7.17
N LYS A 840 28.69 12.35 5.98
CA LYS A 840 29.90 12.06 5.20
C LYS A 840 29.69 12.22 3.70
N VAL A 841 30.71 12.74 3.03
CA VAL A 841 30.71 12.94 1.57
C VAL A 841 32.00 12.37 0.98
N LYS A 842 31.90 11.64 -0.12
CA LYS A 842 33.05 11.18 -0.89
C LYS A 842 32.93 11.64 -2.33
N CYS A 843 33.90 12.43 -2.78
CA CYS A 843 33.92 12.95 -4.14
C CYS A 843 34.75 12.06 -5.08
N LEU A 844 34.10 11.43 -6.05
CA LEU A 844 34.73 10.68 -7.13
C LEU A 844 34.86 11.58 -8.36
N ASN A 845 36.10 11.97 -8.69
CA ASN A 845 36.38 12.73 -9.90
C ASN A 845 36.36 11.82 -11.14
N HIS A 846 36.09 12.41 -12.30
CA HIS A 846 36.05 11.70 -13.59
C HIS A 846 35.17 10.45 -13.56
N THR A 847 34.07 10.49 -12.82
CA THR A 847 33.20 9.33 -12.58
C THR A 847 31.77 9.70 -12.94
N SER A 848 31.17 8.88 -13.80
CA SER A 848 29.74 8.87 -14.13
C SER A 848 29.13 7.54 -13.69
N GLU A 849 27.82 7.37 -13.80
CA GLU A 849 27.10 6.13 -13.46
C GLU A 849 27.77 4.86 -14.03
N ASN A 850 28.11 4.88 -15.32
CA ASN A 850 28.60 3.71 -16.06
C ASN A 850 30.12 3.62 -16.19
N SER A 851 30.87 4.64 -15.75
CA SER A 851 32.33 4.69 -15.96
C SER A 851 33.07 5.44 -14.85
N TYR A 852 34.19 4.87 -14.40
CA TYR A 852 35.17 5.52 -13.53
C TYR A 852 36.20 6.37 -14.29
N MET A 853 36.03 6.50 -15.61
CA MET A 853 36.89 7.24 -16.53
C MET A 853 36.02 8.11 -17.45
N ALA A 854 35.29 9.05 -16.86
CA ALA A 854 34.39 9.98 -17.53
C ALA A 854 34.82 11.44 -17.23
N PRO A 855 35.75 12.02 -18.00
CA PRO A 855 36.10 13.44 -17.87
C PRO A 855 34.88 14.35 -17.96
N GLY A 856 34.89 15.47 -17.24
CA GLY A 856 33.73 16.36 -17.12
C GLY A 856 32.61 15.85 -16.22
N HIS A 857 32.72 14.63 -15.66
CA HIS A 857 31.74 14.10 -14.71
C HIS A 857 32.33 13.95 -13.31
N VAL A 858 31.55 14.30 -12.29
CA VAL A 858 31.88 14.12 -10.89
C VAL A 858 30.72 13.40 -10.21
N THR A 859 31.01 12.33 -9.48
CA THR A 859 30.01 11.64 -8.66
C THR A 859 30.27 11.94 -7.20
N LEU A 860 29.30 12.52 -6.50
CA LEU A 860 29.33 12.73 -5.05
C LEU A 860 28.49 11.67 -4.37
N MET A 861 29.13 10.91 -3.49
CA MET A 861 28.40 10.01 -2.59
C MET A 861 28.16 10.69 -1.27
N VAL A 862 26.93 10.62 -0.79
CA VAL A 862 26.53 11.28 0.47
C VAL A 862 25.90 10.26 1.40
N VAL A 863 26.19 10.39 2.68
CA VAL A 863 25.66 9.54 3.76
C VAL A 863 25.03 10.46 4.80
N PRO A 864 23.76 10.23 5.21
CA PRO A 864 23.08 11.10 6.16
C PRO A 864 23.65 10.95 7.56
N ASP A 865 23.39 11.94 8.40
CA ASP A 865 23.57 11.84 9.83
C ASP A 865 22.47 10.98 10.45
N ILE A 866 22.89 9.87 11.07
CA ILE A 866 22.04 8.90 11.75
C ILE A 866 21.83 9.24 13.24
N LYS A 867 22.49 10.29 13.76
CA LYS A 867 22.37 10.70 15.17
C LYS A 867 21.01 11.32 15.46
N ASN A 868 20.28 10.78 16.44
CA ASN A 868 18.98 11.29 16.89
C ASN A 868 17.93 11.49 15.78
N LYS A 869 18.11 10.78 14.65
CA LYS A 869 17.19 10.78 13.51
C LYS A 869 16.71 9.36 13.25
N ASN A 870 15.46 9.24 12.82
CA ASN A 870 14.88 7.97 12.38
C ASN A 870 15.48 7.60 11.01
N ALA A 871 16.68 7.02 10.98
CA ALA A 871 17.22 6.42 9.77
C ALA A 871 16.46 5.12 9.46
N PHE A 872 16.00 4.93 8.23
CA PHE A 872 15.24 3.74 7.82
C PHE A 872 16.03 2.43 8.03
N ASP A 873 17.29 2.43 7.62
CA ASP A 873 18.22 1.34 7.87
C ASP A 873 19.51 1.91 8.45
N VAL A 874 19.79 1.61 9.71
CA VAL A 874 20.98 2.10 10.41
C VAL A 874 22.27 1.49 9.84
N TYR A 875 22.21 0.29 9.26
CA TYR A 875 23.33 -0.33 8.56
C TYR A 875 23.52 0.27 7.16
N GLN A 876 22.44 0.68 6.50
CA GLN A 876 22.43 1.25 5.15
C GLN A 876 21.81 2.65 5.10
N PRO A 877 22.42 3.66 5.77
CA PRO A 877 21.81 4.96 5.91
C PRO A 877 21.75 5.73 4.59
N ARG A 878 20.55 6.10 4.14
CA ARG A 878 20.33 6.78 2.85
C ARG A 878 19.72 8.16 3.04
N VAL A 879 20.14 9.12 2.21
CA VAL A 879 19.43 10.39 2.06
C VAL A 879 18.28 10.23 1.07
N SER A 880 17.22 11.01 1.25
CA SER A 880 16.09 11.03 0.32
C SER A 880 16.51 11.51 -1.07
N ARG A 881 15.82 11.05 -2.12
CA ARG A 881 16.04 11.50 -3.50
C ARG A 881 15.88 13.02 -3.65
N ALA A 882 14.96 13.62 -2.89
CA ALA A 882 14.77 15.06 -2.88
C ALA A 882 15.99 15.80 -2.28
N SER A 883 16.59 15.25 -1.21
CA SER A 883 17.87 15.75 -0.67
C SER A 883 19.02 15.61 -1.67
N LEU A 884 19.14 14.47 -2.37
CA LEU A 884 20.14 14.28 -3.42
C LEU A 884 20.02 15.34 -4.52
N ASN A 885 18.79 15.59 -4.99
CA ASN A 885 18.53 16.60 -6.02
C ASN A 885 18.90 18.01 -5.52
N ARG A 886 18.58 18.34 -4.27
CA ARG A 886 18.94 19.63 -3.67
C ARG A 886 20.45 19.84 -3.60
N ILE A 887 21.19 18.83 -3.14
CA ILE A 887 22.66 18.86 -3.08
C ILE A 887 23.24 18.98 -4.49
N GLN A 888 22.68 18.25 -5.45
CA GLN A 888 23.11 18.27 -6.85
C GLN A 888 22.92 19.65 -7.49
N THR A 889 21.76 20.28 -7.31
CA THR A 889 21.48 21.63 -7.81
C THR A 889 22.45 22.64 -7.19
N TYR A 890 22.59 22.63 -5.86
CA TYR A 890 23.51 23.52 -5.14
C TYR A 890 24.94 23.44 -5.66
N ILE A 891 25.47 22.22 -5.82
CA ILE A 891 26.86 22.04 -6.27
C ILE A 891 27.06 22.41 -7.74
N ASN A 892 26.08 22.13 -8.61
CA ASN A 892 26.16 22.52 -10.03
C ASN A 892 26.08 24.03 -10.23
N GLU A 893 25.53 24.80 -9.28
CA GLU A 893 25.62 26.27 -9.30
C GLU A 893 27.02 26.80 -8.95
N LEU A 894 27.85 25.99 -8.28
CA LEU A 894 29.17 26.38 -7.77
C LEU A 894 30.36 25.83 -8.57
N ASN A 895 30.13 24.85 -9.44
CA ASN A 895 31.16 24.24 -10.28
C ASN A 895 31.31 24.96 -11.64
N ALA A 896 32.13 24.40 -12.53
CA ALA A 896 32.31 24.94 -13.89
C ALA A 896 31.23 24.42 -14.85
N MET A 897 30.81 25.25 -15.81
CA MET A 897 29.74 24.92 -16.78
C MET A 897 29.98 23.63 -17.59
N GLN A 898 31.23 23.18 -17.73
CA GLN A 898 31.59 21.96 -18.46
C GLN A 898 31.60 20.70 -17.57
N VAL A 899 31.27 20.84 -16.28
CA VAL A 899 31.28 19.73 -15.31
C VAL A 899 29.85 19.38 -14.90
N GLY A 900 29.44 18.15 -15.18
CA GLY A 900 28.21 17.58 -14.66
C GLY A 900 28.47 16.86 -13.34
N VAL A 901 27.86 17.34 -12.25
CA VAL A 901 27.88 16.63 -10.96
C VAL A 901 26.61 15.81 -10.81
N GLN A 902 26.80 14.54 -10.46
CA GLN A 902 25.75 13.64 -10.03
C GLN A 902 25.92 13.34 -8.54
N VAL A 903 24.84 13.40 -7.77
CA VAL A 903 24.85 13.05 -6.35
C VAL A 903 24.07 11.75 -6.14
N VAL A 904 24.67 10.79 -5.45
CA VAL A 904 24.10 9.45 -5.27
C VAL A 904 24.23 8.99 -3.81
N ASN A 905 23.32 8.12 -3.39
CA ASN A 905 23.57 7.28 -2.22
C ASN A 905 24.68 6.26 -2.57
N PRO A 906 25.52 5.85 -1.62
CA PRO A 906 26.46 4.77 -1.85
C PRO A 906 25.76 3.42 -2.05
N ASN A 907 26.41 2.54 -2.81
CA ASN A 907 25.95 1.17 -3.01
C ASN A 907 26.34 0.30 -1.80
N TYR A 908 25.38 -0.11 -0.99
CA TYR A 908 25.68 -1.00 0.13
C TYR A 908 25.87 -2.46 -0.33
N LYS A 909 26.98 -3.07 0.09
CA LYS A 909 27.32 -4.48 -0.19
C LYS A 909 27.30 -5.24 1.12
N GLU A 910 26.32 -6.12 1.27
CA GLU A 910 26.08 -6.86 2.51
C GLU A 910 27.10 -8.00 2.66
N ALA A 911 27.80 -8.03 3.79
CA ALA A 911 28.76 -9.05 4.18
C ALA A 911 28.17 -9.97 5.25
N ARG A 912 27.83 -11.20 4.87
CA ARG A 912 27.34 -12.25 5.77
C ARG A 912 28.49 -13.16 6.18
N VAL A 913 28.82 -13.17 7.46
CA VAL A 913 29.78 -14.10 8.07
C VAL A 913 29.06 -15.38 8.49
N GLU A 914 29.62 -16.52 8.11
CA GLU A 914 29.30 -17.82 8.68
C GLU A 914 30.49 -18.28 9.53
N ALA A 915 30.31 -18.36 10.85
CA ALA A 915 31.36 -18.68 11.81
C ALA A 915 31.03 -19.96 12.58
N GLY A 916 31.87 -20.99 12.42
CA GLY A 916 31.87 -22.17 13.26
C GLY A 916 32.78 -21.95 14.46
N VAL A 917 32.22 -21.85 15.68
CA VAL A 917 32.97 -21.51 16.91
C VAL A 917 32.66 -22.47 18.05
N ARG A 918 33.55 -22.53 19.03
CA ARG A 918 33.33 -23.17 20.34
C ARG A 918 33.42 -22.10 21.42
N PHE A 919 32.47 -22.08 22.34
CA PHE A 919 32.52 -21.21 23.53
C PHE A 919 33.14 -21.95 24.72
N PHE A 920 33.73 -21.22 25.68
CA PHE A 920 34.22 -21.84 26.92
C PHE A 920 33.05 -22.47 27.70
N GLU A 921 33.29 -23.60 28.36
CA GLU A 921 32.26 -24.42 29.05
C GLU A 921 31.42 -23.66 30.09
N GLN A 922 31.95 -22.55 30.61
CA GLN A 922 31.28 -21.71 31.61
C GLN A 922 30.25 -20.72 31.04
N TYR A 923 30.09 -20.65 29.71
CA TYR A 923 29.19 -19.73 29.01
C TYR A 923 28.06 -20.48 28.29
N ASP A 924 26.84 -19.92 28.33
CA ASP A 924 25.65 -20.53 27.72
C ASP A 924 25.68 -20.42 26.18
N GLU A 925 25.68 -21.56 25.49
CA GLU A 925 25.79 -21.60 24.03
C GLU A 925 24.67 -20.81 23.34
N SER A 926 23.42 -20.89 23.83
CA SER A 926 22.27 -20.27 23.18
C SER A 926 22.29 -18.74 23.27
N PHE A 927 22.73 -18.20 24.41
CA PHE A 927 22.90 -16.77 24.62
C PHE A 927 24.09 -16.24 23.83
N TYR A 928 25.25 -16.89 23.91
CA TYR A 928 26.48 -16.40 23.28
C TYR A 928 26.51 -16.57 21.76
N THR A 929 25.68 -17.46 21.20
CA THR A 929 25.40 -17.46 19.75
C THR A 929 24.75 -16.15 19.30
N ARG A 930 23.78 -15.62 20.06
CA ARG A 930 23.15 -14.32 19.75
C ARG A 930 24.10 -13.16 20.03
N GLN A 931 24.85 -13.23 21.12
CA GLN A 931 25.85 -12.21 21.46
C GLN A 931 26.94 -12.12 20.37
N LEU A 932 27.42 -13.25 19.85
CA LEU A 932 28.41 -13.27 18.78
C LEU A 932 27.85 -12.69 17.46
N ASP A 933 26.59 -12.95 17.13
CA ASP A 933 25.92 -12.32 15.99
C ASP A 933 25.93 -10.79 16.14
N GLU A 934 25.58 -10.26 17.33
CA GLU A 934 25.66 -8.83 17.62
C GLU A 934 27.09 -8.27 17.56
N ASP A 935 28.08 -8.99 18.10
CA ASP A 935 29.48 -8.56 18.08
C ASP A 935 30.09 -8.58 16.67
N LEU A 936 29.64 -9.46 15.78
CA LEU A 936 29.97 -9.45 14.36
C LEU A 936 29.33 -8.26 13.63
N LYS A 937 28.07 -7.95 13.92
CA LYS A 937 27.40 -6.75 13.37
C LYS A 937 28.12 -5.48 13.77
N LYS A 938 28.50 -5.37 15.05
CA LYS A 938 29.23 -4.22 15.59
C LYS A 938 30.63 -4.08 15.00
N TYR A 939 31.30 -5.18 14.68
CA TYR A 939 32.62 -5.15 14.05
C TYR A 939 32.57 -4.65 12.61
N ILE A 940 31.61 -5.13 11.80
CA ILE A 940 31.51 -4.78 10.37
C ILE A 940 30.87 -3.40 10.19
N SER A 941 29.87 -3.06 10.99
CA SER A 941 29.12 -1.81 10.91
C SER A 941 29.10 -1.05 12.25
N PRO A 942 30.25 -0.53 12.73
CA PRO A 942 30.36 0.08 14.05
C PRO A 942 29.50 1.34 14.25
N TRP A 943 29.22 2.06 13.17
CA TRP A 943 28.37 3.26 13.19
C TRP A 943 26.91 2.94 13.56
N ALA A 944 26.44 1.71 13.34
CA ALA A 944 25.06 1.33 13.67
C ALA A 944 24.81 1.17 15.18
N PHE A 945 25.88 1.07 15.98
CA PHE A 945 25.79 0.77 17.42
C PHE A 945 26.45 1.83 18.31
N THR A 946 27.21 2.77 17.74
CA THR A 946 27.95 3.76 18.51
C THR A 946 27.65 5.16 18.02
N GLU A 947 27.29 6.06 18.95
CA GLU A 947 27.00 7.47 18.65
C GLU A 947 28.20 8.25 18.07
N SER A 948 29.39 7.65 18.10
CA SER A 948 30.66 8.22 17.64
C SER A 948 31.37 7.41 16.55
N GLY A 949 30.75 6.36 15.99
CA GLY A 949 31.36 5.56 14.93
C GLY A 949 31.44 6.33 13.61
N ASP A 950 32.64 6.53 13.06
CA ASP A 950 32.80 7.08 11.70
C ASP A 950 32.43 5.99 10.67
N ILE A 951 31.74 6.39 9.60
CA ILE A 951 31.35 5.49 8.50
C ILE A 951 32.49 5.45 7.52
N ASP A 952 33.23 4.36 7.45
CA ASP A 952 34.38 4.27 6.53
C ASP A 952 33.92 3.87 5.10
N PHE A 953 34.29 4.67 4.09
CA PHE A 953 34.04 4.37 2.68
C PHE A 953 35.06 3.36 2.10
N ASN A 954 36.10 3.02 2.86
CA ASN A 954 37.16 2.08 2.49
C ASN A 954 37.13 0.82 3.36
N ILE A 955 35.96 0.37 3.86
CA ILE A 955 35.89 -0.88 4.65
C ILE A 955 36.39 -2.06 3.81
N LYS A 956 37.67 -2.34 3.99
CA LYS A 956 38.32 -3.56 3.53
C LYS A 956 38.15 -4.54 4.66
N LEU A 957 37.31 -5.55 4.47
CA LEU A 957 37.15 -6.56 5.49
C LEU A 957 38.32 -7.52 5.40
N ASN A 958 39.26 -7.35 6.33
CA ASN A 958 40.41 -8.25 6.48
C ASN A 958 40.00 -9.44 7.34
N VAL A 959 39.95 -10.61 6.73
CA VAL A 959 39.52 -11.86 7.37
C VAL A 959 40.40 -12.20 8.57
N ASN A 960 41.70 -11.93 8.50
CA ASN A 960 42.63 -12.22 9.60
C ASN A 960 42.44 -11.28 10.80
N GLN A 961 42.06 -10.02 10.55
CA GLN A 961 41.72 -9.09 11.64
C GLN A 961 40.40 -9.48 12.30
N LEU A 962 39.41 -9.92 11.52
CA LEU A 962 38.16 -10.47 12.04
C LEU A 962 38.43 -11.71 12.90
N ILE A 963 39.26 -12.66 12.45
CA ILE A 963 39.68 -13.83 13.24
C ILE A 963 40.32 -13.39 14.55
N THR A 964 41.29 -12.47 14.51
CA THR A 964 41.95 -11.94 15.70
C THR A 964 40.96 -11.31 16.68
N TYR A 965 39.99 -10.54 16.17
CA TYR A 965 38.94 -9.93 16.99
C TYR A 965 38.10 -11.00 17.69
N LEU A 966 37.69 -12.04 16.95
CA LEU A 966 36.89 -13.13 17.49
C LEU A 966 37.64 -13.96 18.54
N GLU A 967 38.94 -14.20 18.36
CA GLU A 967 39.81 -14.88 19.36
C GLU A 967 39.99 -14.07 20.65
N GLN A 968 39.85 -12.74 20.59
CA GLN A 968 39.97 -11.86 21.75
C GLN A 968 38.68 -11.75 22.58
N LEU A 969 37.56 -12.28 22.08
CA LEU A 969 36.29 -12.28 22.81
C LEU A 969 36.38 -13.26 23.98
N TYR A 970 36.11 -12.76 25.20
CA TYR A 970 36.32 -13.48 26.46
C TYR A 970 35.51 -14.79 26.61
N TYR A 971 34.54 -15.02 25.73
CA TYR A 971 33.65 -16.19 25.74
C TYR A 971 33.94 -17.20 24.62
N VAL A 972 34.84 -16.91 23.68
CA VAL A 972 35.22 -17.80 22.57
C VAL A 972 36.45 -18.63 22.97
N ASP A 973 36.35 -19.96 22.89
CA ASP A 973 37.45 -20.90 23.16
C ASP A 973 38.32 -21.10 21.90
N TYR A 974 37.71 -21.49 20.78
CA TYR A 974 38.39 -21.55 19.49
C TYR A 974 37.43 -21.37 18.32
N ILE A 975 38.01 -20.99 17.17
CA ILE A 975 37.32 -20.82 15.89
C ILE A 975 37.63 -22.03 15.00
N GLY A 976 36.60 -22.71 14.52
CA GLY A 976 36.71 -23.85 13.61
C GLY A 976 36.81 -23.43 12.15
N GLU A 977 35.82 -22.67 11.66
CA GLU A 977 35.76 -22.22 10.26
C GLU A 977 35.12 -20.83 10.17
N ILE A 978 35.60 -19.99 9.25
CA ILE A 978 34.97 -18.71 8.91
C ILE A 978 34.81 -18.63 7.40
N LYS A 979 33.58 -18.36 6.94
CA LYS A 979 33.25 -18.05 5.56
C LYS A 979 32.59 -16.68 5.51
N ILE A 980 32.94 -15.90 4.50
CA ILE A 980 32.34 -14.58 4.29
C ILE A 980 31.71 -14.54 2.91
N PHE A 981 30.44 -14.16 2.86
CA PHE A 981 29.67 -13.98 1.65
C PHE A 981 29.39 -12.50 1.46
N VAL A 982 29.70 -11.95 0.29
CA VAL A 982 29.30 -10.58 -0.08
C VAL A 982 28.24 -10.68 -1.17
N ASN A 983 27.04 -10.14 -0.93
CA ASN A 983 25.86 -10.32 -1.80
C ASN A 983 25.66 -11.79 -2.23
N ASN A 984 25.72 -12.72 -1.27
CA ASN A 984 25.64 -14.18 -1.45
C ASN A 984 26.75 -14.83 -2.30
N ALA A 985 27.79 -14.09 -2.69
CA ALA A 985 28.98 -14.66 -3.32
C ALA A 985 30.07 -14.94 -2.28
N LEU A 986 30.50 -16.20 -2.17
CA LEU A 986 31.58 -16.60 -1.28
C LEU A 986 32.90 -15.91 -1.66
N GLN A 987 33.46 -15.17 -0.72
CA GLN A 987 34.74 -14.50 -0.89
C GLN A 987 35.88 -15.45 -0.51
N LYS A 988 36.87 -15.58 -1.41
CA LYS A 988 38.05 -16.43 -1.21
C LYS A 988 39.31 -15.64 -0.87
N GLN A 989 39.24 -14.31 -0.93
CA GLN A 989 40.36 -13.43 -0.66
C GLN A 989 40.41 -13.09 0.83
N SER A 990 41.62 -12.95 1.38
CA SER A 990 41.83 -12.55 2.77
C SER A 990 41.54 -11.06 3.03
N LEU A 991 41.53 -10.26 1.95
CA LEU A 991 41.15 -8.86 1.97
C LEU A 991 39.98 -8.68 1.00
N ILE A 992 38.81 -8.35 1.53
CA ILE A 992 37.59 -8.16 0.75
C ILE A 992 37.43 -6.66 0.52
N GLU A 993 37.52 -6.23 -0.73
CA GLU A 993 37.34 -4.84 -1.14
C GLU A 993 36.10 -4.70 -2.04
N VAL A 994 35.39 -3.59 -1.91
CA VAL A 994 34.26 -3.23 -2.77
C VAL A 994 34.65 -2.10 -3.73
N ASP A 995 33.86 -1.90 -4.78
CA ASP A 995 34.13 -0.84 -5.75
C ASP A 995 34.01 0.56 -5.12
N PRO A 996 34.63 1.61 -5.70
CA PRO A 996 34.69 2.93 -5.08
C PRO A 996 33.36 3.61 -4.81
N LYS A 997 32.26 3.16 -5.45
CA LYS A 997 30.90 3.65 -5.22
C LYS A 997 30.16 2.89 -4.12
N SER A 998 30.78 1.86 -3.55
CA SER A 998 30.16 0.94 -2.61
C SER A 998 30.70 1.07 -1.19
N ILE A 999 29.88 0.71 -0.21
CA ILE A 999 30.23 0.56 1.21
C ILE A 999 29.93 -0.88 1.63
N LEU A 1000 30.88 -1.54 2.27
CA LEU A 1000 30.65 -2.86 2.85
C LEU A 1000 29.90 -2.73 4.17
N VAL A 1001 28.81 -3.48 4.36
CA VAL A 1001 27.97 -3.43 5.56
C VAL A 1001 27.72 -4.80 6.13
N SER A 1002 27.41 -4.88 7.42
CA SER A 1002 27.01 -6.12 8.05
C SER A 1002 25.69 -6.64 7.49
N ALA A 1003 25.54 -7.96 7.46
CA ALA A 1003 24.25 -8.61 7.27
C ALA A 1003 23.36 -8.44 8.51
N LYS A 1004 22.04 -8.36 8.31
CA LYS A 1004 21.09 -8.27 9.44
C LYS A 1004 21.17 -9.50 10.37
N GLN A 1005 21.64 -10.62 9.83
CA GLN A 1005 21.87 -11.85 10.59
C GLN A 1005 23.10 -12.61 10.04
N HIS A 1006 23.97 -13.04 10.94
CA HIS A 1006 25.09 -13.93 10.68
C HIS A 1006 24.76 -15.37 11.07
N THR A 1007 25.46 -16.33 10.45
CA THR A 1007 25.28 -17.75 10.76
C THR A 1007 26.36 -18.17 11.75
N VAL A 1008 25.99 -18.45 13.00
CA VAL A 1008 26.91 -18.98 14.01
C VAL A 1008 26.57 -20.44 14.26
N THR A 1009 27.52 -21.35 14.00
CA THR A 1009 27.38 -22.78 14.25
C THR A 1009 28.39 -23.25 15.30
N MET A 1010 28.06 -24.32 16.02
CA MET A 1010 29.01 -24.94 16.94
C MET A 1010 30.01 -25.77 16.15
N ALA A 1011 31.31 -25.55 16.38
CA ALA A 1011 32.35 -26.35 15.75
C ALA A 1011 32.33 -27.80 16.27
N GLU A 1012 32.26 -28.78 15.36
CA GLU A 1012 32.37 -30.19 15.72
C GLU A 1012 33.81 -30.52 16.19
N GLN A 1013 33.91 -31.41 17.17
CA GLN A 1013 35.13 -31.72 17.88
C GLN A 1013 36.17 -32.39 16.96
N GLY A 1014 37.11 -31.59 16.44
CA GLY A 1014 38.29 -32.10 15.75
C GLY A 1014 39.23 -32.77 16.74
N CYS A 1015 39.13 -34.09 16.89
CA CYS A 1015 40.07 -34.91 17.64
C CYS A 1015 41.54 -34.64 17.21
N ARG A 1016 42.29 -33.90 18.02
CA ARG A 1016 43.75 -33.98 18.03
C ARG A 1016 44.16 -35.33 18.64
N GLN A 1017 44.34 -36.33 17.78
CA GLN A 1017 45.32 -37.39 18.03
C GLN A 1017 46.45 -37.24 17.02
N ASN A 1018 47.55 -36.64 17.44
CA ASN A 1018 48.85 -37.29 17.42
C ASN A 1018 49.89 -36.45 18.18
N LYS A 1019 50.66 -37.16 19.01
CA LYS A 1019 51.83 -36.69 19.75
C LYS A 1019 52.95 -36.23 18.84
#